data_AF-A0A8I0T5Y2-F1
#
_entry.id   AF-A0A8I0T5Y2-F1
#
_cell.length_a   1.000
_cell.length_b   1.000
_cell.length_c   1.000
_cell.angle_alpha   90.00
_cell.angle_beta   90.00
_cell.angle_gamma   90.00
#
_symmetry.space_group_name_H-M   'P 1'
#
loop_
_entity.id
_entity.type
_entity.pdbx_description
1 polymer ?
#
loop_
_entity_poly.entity_id
_entity_poly.type
_entity_poly.pdbx_seq_one_letter_code
_entity_poly.pdbx_strand_id
1 'polypeptide(L)'
;MFTEAVRLQFQKLDSYDDPCLVFITTNHTAQWCHNTLHNILQAEGISHSDILAVSENTHFFLCYCDPTTIQVFVDEVVAVAVSADITTFLSVFRHNCLSNPKETFRWCIQQLQGLIENSSDNVGAALNDFRDKANWPGIADYQQPEQQTSSVDNAEKKTRDGFFASVAKFLGFGCQDERQLGFEITPTLSIVKIFIESLPSGSALWAYVKTGKGKEQLVRSHALLDLDHVLLLPHACRYAPEFYNYIMSTLRHSTIVEQNEIQQYFYRAISELTEELLESESKKEAKQACFLRILDIFYHLFDQQSWSDDFYELLVEDQDTACLSAEAYQARFIQEIEISTDGVSEKLKQQILELLDKLEDYHFASYRQWCEITKLFKSNRQAVNPENWLGTEPSSRLLLACILLYQDKLSAINDESTQALRQLINDSLTKQVLKKIEEDIAHDCKLPESFVAWLTSEKQGIDTECIDRLAKNLAPDTGLDAHKTEHTAQPHTQLFSSISDFQAVLASCYWLELSEPNIITRKVIAMALKIAPQASLSCFIGLQLKRLGSFGEPEQKKQILANLQQVNVDTYDLLTFEVRLAQGYDIQWYEKLVKQYVKMKKSDRERWDKALAKVTPATKDYFYLDVYRLAPKVTTPLIYQRENMIEALISSTLYFDDDFIATYFNQKELLFSDHIEFLPEKFELPVSLHQQVLTIKNDVNFVIFLYDVESLILVAKTDGVTFCSGSNSISWASHYIILDNQVDLDKLTVLAEQFESYQARAKTLQKAVTDYLSGVIIFSEFQRYFGHYSDTKKYDLHIENYSKYSTRILPQILVEPDEQVQLRLIKLLCSHKTRGNRVLKKVAEQLFFDHYLTNGSADFEMRHDPELNVDELTDDWIETWQAFYTTLAEKVSSLR
;
A
#
# COMPACT_ATOMS: atom_id res chain seq x y z
N MET A 1 3.21 40.82 -6.43
CA MET A 1 1.92 40.40 -7.03
C MET A 1 2.15 39.06 -7.69
N PHE A 2 1.28 38.07 -7.48
CA PHE A 2 1.36 36.80 -8.22
C PHE A 2 1.06 37.05 -9.70
N THR A 3 1.89 36.54 -10.60
CA THR A 3 1.54 36.44 -12.02
C THR A 3 0.36 35.47 -12.18
N GLU A 4 -0.41 35.60 -13.27
CA GLU A 4 -1.54 34.71 -13.54
C GLU A 4 -1.13 33.24 -13.62
N ALA A 5 0.05 32.95 -14.20
CA ALA A 5 0.63 31.62 -14.25
C ALA A 5 0.91 31.01 -12.87
N VAL A 6 1.46 31.80 -11.94
CA VAL A 6 1.71 31.34 -10.56
C VAL A 6 0.39 31.12 -9.82
N ARG A 7 -0.63 31.96 -10.05
CA ARG A 7 -1.98 31.76 -9.49
C ARG A 7 -2.62 30.46 -9.97
N LEU A 8 -2.48 30.15 -11.26
CA LEU A 8 -2.98 28.90 -11.84
C LEU A 8 -2.26 27.68 -11.27
N GLN A 9 -0.95 27.76 -10.98
CA GLN A 9 -0.24 26.68 -10.26
C GLN A 9 -0.76 26.47 -8.84
N PHE A 10 -1.01 27.55 -8.09
CA PHE A 10 -1.59 27.44 -6.75
C PHE A 10 -3.02 26.88 -6.73
N GLN A 11 -3.79 27.04 -7.81
CA GLN A 11 -5.13 26.45 -7.95
C GLN A 11 -5.10 24.95 -8.23
N LYS A 12 -3.95 24.39 -8.63
CA LYS A 12 -3.74 22.96 -8.87
C LYS A 12 -3.27 22.21 -7.62
N LEU A 13 -3.00 22.90 -6.51
CA LEU A 13 -2.63 22.27 -5.24
C LEU A 13 -3.87 21.65 -4.59
N ASP A 14 -3.88 20.33 -4.43
CA ASP A 14 -4.85 19.66 -3.57
C ASP A 14 -4.37 19.70 -2.11
N SER A 15 -5.33 19.59 -1.19
CA SER A 15 -5.15 19.51 0.27
C SER A 15 -4.26 18.36 0.76
N TYR A 16 -3.98 17.38 -0.09
CA TYR A 16 -3.12 16.22 0.20
C TYR A 16 -1.66 16.41 -0.24
N ASP A 17 -1.39 17.34 -1.14
CA ASP A 17 -0.06 17.55 -1.66
C ASP A 17 0.72 18.47 -0.70
N ASP A 18 1.83 17.98 -0.14
CA ASP A 18 2.82 18.77 0.61
C ASP A 18 4.01 19.12 -0.32
N PRO A 19 3.83 19.93 -1.38
CA PRO A 19 4.90 20.22 -2.33
C PRO A 19 5.99 21.08 -1.70
N CYS A 20 7.18 21.00 -2.24
CA CYS A 20 8.24 21.96 -1.99
C CYS A 20 8.14 23.12 -2.98
N LEU A 21 7.96 24.34 -2.47
CA LEU A 21 8.02 25.57 -3.25
C LEU A 21 9.48 25.91 -3.48
N VAL A 22 9.89 25.94 -4.74
CA VAL A 22 11.27 26.17 -5.14
C VAL A 22 11.39 27.52 -5.85
N PHE A 23 12.32 28.34 -5.37
CA PHE A 23 12.75 29.57 -6.00
C PHE A 23 14.24 29.52 -6.29
N ILE A 24 14.61 29.79 -7.54
CA ILE A 24 16.01 29.85 -7.95
C ILE A 24 16.29 31.15 -8.67
N THR A 25 17.34 31.85 -8.26
CA THR A 25 17.87 33.03 -8.94
C THR A 25 19.27 32.75 -9.44
N THR A 26 19.52 32.96 -10.73
CA THR A 26 20.82 32.72 -11.37
C THR A 26 21.22 33.85 -12.31
N ASN A 27 22.52 34.12 -12.45
CA ASN A 27 23.04 35.10 -13.41
C ASN A 27 23.21 34.56 -14.84
N HIS A 28 22.70 33.36 -15.14
CA HIS A 28 22.80 32.71 -16.44
C HIS A 28 21.48 32.78 -17.23
N THR A 29 21.52 32.48 -18.53
CA THR A 29 20.34 32.47 -19.42
C THR A 29 19.23 31.55 -18.92
N ALA A 30 17.97 31.98 -19.03
CA ALA A 30 16.78 31.19 -18.69
C ALA A 30 16.76 29.78 -19.32
N GLN A 31 17.21 29.63 -20.57
CA GLN A 31 17.28 28.32 -21.25
C GLN A 31 18.23 27.34 -20.57
N TRP A 32 19.40 27.82 -20.13
CA TRP A 32 20.36 27.00 -19.40
C TRP A 32 19.80 26.60 -18.04
N CYS A 33 19.18 27.53 -17.32
CA CYS A 33 18.54 27.23 -16.03
C CYS A 33 17.46 26.15 -16.20
N HIS A 34 16.60 26.29 -17.21
CA HIS A 34 15.54 25.32 -17.51
C HIS A 34 16.11 23.94 -17.87
N ASN A 35 17.11 23.86 -18.75
CA ASN A 35 17.73 22.59 -19.13
C ASN A 35 18.44 21.92 -17.95
N THR A 36 19.19 22.68 -17.15
CA THR A 36 19.90 22.16 -15.97
C THR A 36 18.91 21.64 -14.93
N LEU A 37 17.85 22.40 -14.62
CA LEU A 37 16.83 21.99 -13.68
C LEU A 37 16.06 20.75 -14.18
N HIS A 38 15.65 20.75 -15.44
CA HIS A 38 14.96 19.60 -16.05
C HIS A 38 15.82 18.34 -15.97
N ASN A 39 17.11 18.43 -16.30
CA ASN A 39 18.03 17.29 -16.23
C ASN A 39 18.18 16.76 -14.80
N ILE A 40 18.28 17.63 -13.79
CA ILE A 40 18.39 17.21 -12.37
C ILE A 40 17.07 16.58 -11.90
N LEU A 41 15.93 17.23 -12.19
CA LEU A 41 14.61 16.75 -11.79
C LEU A 41 14.28 15.39 -12.42
N GLN A 42 14.58 15.22 -13.71
CA GLN A 42 14.41 13.95 -14.43
C GLN A 42 15.37 12.87 -13.91
N ALA A 43 16.64 13.22 -13.65
CA ALA A 43 17.61 12.28 -13.10
C ALA A 43 17.17 11.72 -11.74
N GLU A 44 16.57 12.56 -10.88
CA GLU A 44 16.11 12.16 -9.54
C GLU A 44 14.66 11.63 -9.51
N GLY A 45 13.95 11.63 -10.65
CA GLY A 45 12.56 11.20 -10.73
C GLY A 45 11.61 12.07 -9.91
N ILE A 46 11.89 13.37 -9.83
CA ILE A 46 11.10 14.32 -9.06
C ILE A 46 9.95 14.81 -9.92
N SER A 47 8.72 14.49 -9.52
CA SER A 47 7.53 15.11 -10.12
C SER A 47 7.52 16.60 -9.79
N HIS A 48 7.27 17.44 -10.79
CA HIS A 48 7.30 18.89 -10.64
C HIS A 48 6.25 19.59 -11.50
N SER A 49 5.89 20.81 -11.13
CA SER A 49 5.10 21.70 -11.97
C SER A 49 5.95 22.35 -13.07
N ASP A 50 5.31 23.04 -14.02
CA ASP A 50 6.02 23.86 -15.00
C ASP A 50 7.00 24.84 -14.32
N ILE A 51 8.20 25.00 -14.89
CA ILE A 51 9.19 25.97 -14.43
C ILE A 51 8.81 27.35 -14.97
N LEU A 52 8.29 28.20 -14.09
CA LEU A 52 7.81 29.54 -14.44
C LEU A 52 8.90 30.59 -14.25
N ALA A 53 9.14 31.41 -15.27
CA ALA A 53 9.95 32.62 -15.11
C ALA A 53 9.14 33.69 -14.35
N VAL A 54 9.63 34.08 -13.17
CA VAL A 54 9.03 35.15 -12.34
C VAL A 54 9.72 36.50 -12.64
N SER A 55 10.99 36.47 -13.00
CA SER A 55 11.79 37.60 -13.49
C SER A 55 12.79 37.12 -14.55
N GLU A 56 13.61 38.02 -15.10
CA GLU A 56 14.66 37.66 -16.08
C GLU A 56 15.63 36.59 -15.55
N ASN A 57 15.90 36.59 -14.25
CA ASN A 57 16.90 35.75 -13.60
C ASN A 57 16.32 34.82 -12.52
N THR A 58 15.01 34.90 -12.25
CA THR A 58 14.36 34.16 -11.15
C THR A 58 13.26 33.25 -11.69
N HIS A 59 13.31 31.99 -11.29
CA HIS A 59 12.35 30.95 -11.67
C HIS A 59 11.66 30.37 -10.43
N PHE A 60 10.42 29.90 -10.63
CA PHE A 60 9.58 29.31 -9.61
C PHE A 60 8.89 28.05 -10.13
N PHE A 61 8.81 27.04 -9.28
CA PHE A 61 8.07 25.81 -9.51
C PHE A 61 7.82 25.04 -8.21
N LEU A 62 6.99 24.01 -8.31
CA LEU A 62 6.63 23.10 -7.23
C LEU A 62 7.30 21.75 -7.48
N CYS A 63 7.87 21.14 -6.44
CA CYS A 63 8.36 19.77 -6.45
C CYS A 63 7.52 18.90 -5.53
N TYR A 64 7.14 17.70 -5.98
CA TYR A 64 6.34 16.74 -5.23
C TYR A 64 7.24 15.58 -4.80
N CYS A 65 7.92 15.74 -3.66
CA CYS A 65 8.85 14.73 -3.16
C CYS A 65 9.05 14.81 -1.65
N ASP A 66 9.60 13.74 -1.06
CA ASP A 66 9.88 13.68 0.38
C ASP A 66 11.15 14.49 0.77
N PRO A 67 11.37 14.75 2.08
CA PRO A 67 12.48 15.58 2.57
C PRO A 67 13.87 15.15 2.11
N THR A 68 14.10 13.84 1.95
CA THR A 68 15.40 13.34 1.52
C THR A 68 15.61 13.58 0.03
N THR A 69 14.55 13.49 -0.80
CA THR A 69 14.66 13.75 -2.25
C THR A 69 14.90 15.24 -2.50
N ILE A 70 14.23 16.13 -1.75
CA ILE A 70 14.36 17.57 -1.99
C ILE A 70 15.72 18.11 -1.53
N GLN A 71 16.29 17.59 -0.43
CA GLN A 71 17.65 17.93 0.00
C GLN A 71 18.67 17.59 -1.09
N VAL A 72 18.52 16.42 -1.70
CA VAL A 72 19.35 15.98 -2.82
C VAL A 72 19.29 16.94 -4.00
N PHE A 73 18.07 17.35 -4.37
CA PHE A 73 17.87 18.29 -5.48
C PHE A 73 18.61 19.60 -5.20
N VAL A 74 18.54 20.10 -3.97
CA VAL A 74 19.28 21.29 -3.53
C VAL A 74 20.79 21.10 -3.67
N ASP A 75 21.33 19.98 -3.20
CA ASP A 75 22.76 19.69 -3.23
C ASP A 75 23.31 19.59 -4.68
N GLU A 76 22.58 18.95 -5.59
CA GLU A 76 22.99 18.82 -7.00
C GLU A 76 22.91 20.16 -7.74
N VAL A 77 21.90 21.00 -7.48
CA VAL A 77 21.84 22.36 -8.05
C VAL A 77 23.03 23.20 -7.58
N VAL A 78 23.38 23.13 -6.30
CA VAL A 78 24.55 23.82 -5.73
C VAL A 78 25.85 23.29 -6.35
N ALA A 79 26.01 21.97 -6.45
CA ALA A 79 27.20 21.36 -7.03
C ALA A 79 27.41 21.77 -8.50
N VAL A 80 26.34 21.76 -9.30
CA VAL A 80 26.39 22.21 -10.70
C VAL A 80 26.77 23.69 -10.78
N ALA A 81 26.15 24.54 -9.96
CA ALA A 81 26.44 25.98 -9.92
C ALA A 81 27.89 26.28 -9.54
N VAL A 82 28.42 25.59 -8.51
CA VAL A 82 29.82 25.71 -8.08
C VAL A 82 30.77 25.24 -9.18
N SER A 83 30.48 24.09 -9.81
CA SER A 83 31.32 23.53 -10.87
C SER A 83 31.39 24.41 -12.12
N ALA A 84 30.31 25.15 -12.40
CA ALA A 84 30.17 26.02 -13.56
C ALA A 84 30.58 27.48 -13.26
N ASP A 85 30.95 27.81 -12.02
CA ASP A 85 31.25 29.18 -11.54
C ASP A 85 30.10 30.18 -11.80
N ILE A 86 28.86 29.73 -11.54
CA ILE A 86 27.63 30.48 -11.80
C ILE A 86 27.04 30.99 -10.49
N THR A 87 26.71 32.27 -10.43
CA THR A 87 26.04 32.83 -9.25
C THR A 87 24.62 32.29 -9.17
N THR A 88 24.32 31.52 -8.13
CA THR A 88 23.03 30.82 -7.98
C THR A 88 22.55 30.82 -6.53
N PHE A 89 21.34 31.31 -6.30
CA PHE A 89 20.68 31.29 -5.00
C PHE A 89 19.40 30.47 -5.08
N LEU A 90 19.29 29.47 -4.21
CA LEU A 90 18.17 28.52 -4.17
C LEU A 90 17.45 28.59 -2.82
N SER A 91 16.15 28.86 -2.85
CA SER A 91 15.29 28.78 -1.67
C SER A 91 14.26 27.69 -1.90
N VAL A 92 14.15 26.78 -0.93
CA VAL A 92 13.19 25.68 -0.97
C VAL A 92 12.42 25.65 0.33
N PHE A 93 11.11 25.68 0.22
CA PHE A 93 10.21 25.68 1.36
C PHE A 93 9.16 24.59 1.17
N ARG A 94 9.18 23.56 2.02
CA ARG A 94 8.13 22.55 2.02
C ARG A 94 6.83 23.22 2.43
N HIS A 95 5.73 22.89 1.78
CA HIS A 95 4.40 23.27 2.22
C HIS A 95 3.92 22.26 3.27
N ASN A 96 3.22 22.75 4.29
CA ASN A 96 2.53 21.93 5.26
C ASN A 96 1.04 22.24 5.08
N CYS A 97 0.20 21.21 4.97
CA CYS A 97 -1.26 21.33 4.87
C CYS A 97 -1.91 22.22 5.96
N LEU A 98 -1.23 22.48 7.07
CA LEU A 98 -1.67 23.39 8.14
C LEU A 98 -1.33 24.88 7.90
N SER A 99 -0.54 25.20 6.88
CA SER A 99 -0.10 26.56 6.51
C SER A 99 -0.83 27.05 5.25
N ASN A 100 -0.93 28.36 5.05
CA ASN A 100 -1.50 28.91 3.82
C ASN A 100 -0.45 28.90 2.69
N PRO A 101 -0.71 28.30 1.50
CA PRO A 101 0.26 28.27 0.40
C PRO A 101 0.80 29.65 0.00
N LYS A 102 -0.03 30.71 0.13
CA LYS A 102 0.39 32.09 -0.14
C LYS A 102 1.40 32.60 0.89
N GLU A 103 1.29 32.15 2.13
CA GLU A 103 2.24 32.47 3.19
C GLU A 103 3.54 31.69 2.97
N THR A 104 3.46 30.38 2.71
CA THR A 104 4.63 29.56 2.34
C THR A 104 5.40 30.17 1.16
N PHE A 105 4.69 30.69 0.15
CA PHE A 105 5.32 31.38 -0.98
C PHE A 105 6.01 32.68 -0.57
N ARG A 106 5.40 33.50 0.30
CA ARG A 106 6.02 34.71 0.83
C ARG A 106 7.27 34.38 1.65
N TRP A 107 7.21 33.33 2.44
CA TRP A 107 8.32 32.84 3.26
C TRP A 107 9.49 32.36 2.40
N CYS A 108 9.20 31.63 1.32
CA CYS A 108 10.22 31.22 0.36
C CYS A 108 10.89 32.44 -0.32
N ILE A 109 10.13 33.50 -0.64
CA ILE A 109 10.70 34.77 -1.14
C ILE A 109 11.58 35.46 -0.10
N GLN A 110 11.11 35.55 1.15
CA GLN A 110 11.88 36.18 2.24
C GLN A 110 13.19 35.43 2.50
N GLN A 111 13.16 34.10 2.51
CA GLN A 111 14.34 33.26 2.64
C GLN A 111 15.32 33.49 1.47
N LEU A 112 14.82 33.56 0.23
CA LEU A 112 15.65 33.87 -0.93
C LEU A 112 16.29 35.27 -0.83
N GLN A 113 15.54 36.28 -0.40
CA GLN A 113 16.07 37.64 -0.20
C GLN A 113 17.17 37.65 0.86
N GLY A 114 16.92 37.00 2.00
CA GLY A 114 17.90 36.86 3.07
C GLY A 114 19.17 36.13 2.62
N LEU A 115 19.05 35.10 1.78
CA LEU A 115 20.20 34.41 1.18
C LEU A 115 21.03 35.35 0.29
N ILE A 116 20.37 36.13 -0.57
CA ILE A 116 21.06 37.06 -1.49
C ILE A 116 21.76 38.18 -0.71
N GLU A 117 21.11 38.72 0.33
CA GLU A 117 21.62 39.86 1.10
C GLU A 117 22.75 39.49 2.07
N ASN A 118 22.73 38.27 2.61
CA ASN A 118 23.68 37.84 3.65
C ASN A 118 24.78 36.90 3.13
N SER A 119 24.71 36.45 1.88
CA SER A 119 25.74 35.59 1.30
C SER A 119 27.01 36.38 0.95
N SER A 120 28.16 35.93 1.45
CA SER A 120 29.47 36.36 0.95
C SER A 120 29.91 35.57 -0.30
N ASP A 121 29.22 34.47 -0.61
CA ASP A 121 29.57 33.52 -1.65
C ASP A 121 28.67 33.67 -2.88
N ASN A 122 29.17 33.23 -4.04
CA ASN A 122 28.43 33.26 -5.30
C ASN A 122 27.29 32.23 -5.36
N VAL A 123 27.31 31.20 -4.50
CA VAL A 123 26.31 30.14 -4.48
C VAL A 123 25.78 29.98 -3.06
N GLY A 124 24.45 29.93 -2.90
CA GLY A 124 23.82 29.72 -1.60
C GLY A 124 22.48 29.00 -1.73
N ALA A 125 22.20 28.11 -0.77
CA ALA A 125 20.90 27.42 -0.72
C ALA A 125 20.35 27.37 0.70
N ALA A 126 19.02 27.42 0.81
CA ALA A 126 18.31 27.15 2.05
C ALA A 126 17.13 26.22 1.78
N LEU A 127 16.99 25.20 2.62
CA LEU A 127 15.87 24.27 2.65
C LEU A 127 15.16 24.41 4.00
N ASN A 128 13.84 24.54 3.97
CA ASN A 128 13.00 24.42 5.15
C ASN A 128 11.97 23.31 4.94
N ASP A 129 12.09 22.22 5.69
CA ASP A 129 11.23 21.03 5.61
C ASP A 129 10.34 20.83 6.86
N PHE A 130 10.29 21.83 7.75
CA PHE A 130 9.61 21.86 9.04
C PHE A 130 10.11 20.89 10.13
N ARG A 131 11.24 20.20 9.94
CA ARG A 131 11.73 19.23 10.94
C ARG A 131 12.38 19.88 12.17
N ASP A 132 13.13 20.97 12.01
CA ASP A 132 13.78 21.69 13.13
C ASP A 132 13.06 23.01 13.44
N LYS A 133 11.95 22.94 14.18
CA LYS A 133 11.13 24.12 14.54
C LYS A 133 11.87 25.17 15.37
N ALA A 134 12.98 24.82 16.00
CA ALA A 134 13.69 25.69 16.94
C ALA A 134 14.70 26.61 16.26
N ASN A 135 15.33 26.17 15.16
CA ASN A 135 16.45 26.87 14.53
C ASN A 135 16.13 27.42 13.11
N TRP A 136 14.87 27.73 12.80
CA TRP A 136 14.52 28.17 11.45
C TRP A 136 15.27 29.46 11.03
N PRO A 137 15.92 29.47 9.86
CA PRO A 137 16.45 30.69 9.27
C PRO A 137 15.33 31.71 9.07
N GLY A 138 15.44 32.85 9.75
CA GLY A 138 14.44 33.92 9.71
C GLY A 138 13.35 33.84 10.78
N ILE A 139 13.29 32.83 11.67
CA ILE A 139 12.22 32.64 12.68
C ILE A 139 11.93 33.89 13.53
N ALA A 140 12.95 34.73 13.76
CA ALA A 140 12.83 35.97 14.50
C ALA A 140 11.84 36.96 13.83
N ASP A 141 11.76 36.95 12.50
CA ASP A 141 10.80 37.75 11.72
C ASP A 141 9.39 37.15 11.74
N TYR A 142 9.25 35.87 12.15
CA TYR A 142 7.98 35.15 12.31
C TYR A 142 7.45 35.24 13.74
N GLN A 143 8.33 35.41 14.73
CA GLN A 143 8.00 35.52 16.16
C GLN A 143 7.74 36.96 16.62
N GLN A 144 7.83 37.96 15.74
CA GLN A 144 7.43 39.33 16.05
C GLN A 144 5.99 39.61 15.59
N PRO A 145 4.98 39.44 16.45
CA PRO A 145 3.67 40.01 16.20
C PRO A 145 3.80 41.53 16.28
N GLU A 146 3.25 42.25 15.31
CA GLU A 146 3.01 43.69 15.43
C GLU A 146 2.33 43.98 16.77
N GLN A 147 3.06 44.65 17.67
CA GLN A 147 2.49 45.21 18.88
C GLN A 147 1.56 46.37 18.51
N GLN A 148 0.26 46.11 18.45
CA GLN A 148 -0.79 47.04 18.91
C GLN A 148 -2.15 46.33 19.02
N THR A 149 -2.38 45.63 20.13
CA THR A 149 -3.34 46.01 21.20
C THR A 149 -3.88 44.80 21.98
N SER A 150 -3.74 44.93 23.31
CA SER A 150 -4.43 44.23 24.41
C SER A 150 -4.23 42.73 24.65
N SER A 151 -3.21 42.49 25.48
CA SER A 151 -3.13 41.55 26.61
C SER A 151 -4.45 41.01 27.20
N VAL A 152 -4.55 39.70 27.45
CA VAL A 152 -4.25 39.02 28.74
C VAL A 152 -4.73 37.55 28.66
N ASP A 153 -3.74 36.67 28.75
CA ASP A 153 -3.63 35.40 29.49
C ASP A 153 -4.56 34.18 29.32
N ASN A 154 -3.84 33.07 29.14
CA ASN A 154 -4.01 31.72 29.69
C ASN A 154 -5.15 30.86 29.16
N ALA A 155 -4.80 29.84 28.38
CA ALA A 155 -4.74 28.46 28.88
C ALA A 155 -4.45 27.46 27.74
N GLU A 156 -3.82 26.37 28.17
CA GLU A 156 -3.57 25.11 27.48
C GLU A 156 -4.78 24.54 26.70
N LYS A 157 -4.45 23.64 25.76
CA LYS A 157 -5.32 22.66 25.08
C LYS A 157 -6.50 23.22 24.25
N LYS A 158 -6.31 23.32 22.92
CA LYS A 158 -7.36 23.13 21.90
C LYS A 158 -6.69 22.58 20.63
N THR A 159 -6.80 21.29 20.31
CA THR A 159 -7.88 20.62 19.54
C THR A 159 -8.18 21.27 18.18
N ARG A 160 -8.40 20.41 17.19
CA ARG A 160 -8.61 20.62 15.75
C ARG A 160 -9.76 21.57 15.36
N ASP A 161 -10.41 22.25 16.31
CA ASP A 161 -11.64 23.02 16.12
C ASP A 161 -11.43 24.40 15.45
N GLY A 162 -10.18 24.79 15.14
CA GLY A 162 -9.83 26.16 14.74
C GLY A 162 -9.90 26.48 13.24
N PHE A 163 -9.84 25.49 12.35
CA PHE A 163 -9.81 25.74 10.90
C PHE A 163 -11.16 26.28 10.40
N PHE A 164 -12.25 25.63 10.78
CA PHE A 164 -13.59 25.99 10.31
C PHE A 164 -14.09 27.33 10.90
N ALA A 165 -13.72 27.67 12.13
CA ALA A 165 -14.03 28.97 12.73
C ALA A 165 -13.32 30.15 12.03
N SER A 166 -12.15 29.91 11.42
CA SER A 166 -11.39 30.92 10.68
C SER A 166 -12.01 31.20 9.30
N VAL A 167 -12.47 30.16 8.60
CA VAL A 167 -13.14 30.28 7.28
C VAL A 167 -14.51 30.98 7.38
N ALA A 168 -15.32 30.61 8.37
CA ALA A 168 -16.62 31.23 8.62
C ALA A 168 -16.53 32.74 8.94
N LYS A 169 -15.45 33.16 9.62
CA LYS A 169 -15.19 34.57 9.97
C LYS A 169 -14.58 35.36 8.81
N PHE A 170 -13.85 34.70 7.91
CA PHE A 170 -13.19 35.30 6.75
C PHE A 170 -14.15 35.57 5.57
N LEU A 171 -15.23 34.78 5.42
CA LEU A 171 -16.17 34.88 4.30
C LEU A 171 -17.38 35.82 4.54
N GLY A 172 -17.47 36.48 5.69
CA GLY A 172 -18.47 37.53 5.93
C GLY A 172 -19.93 37.04 6.06
N PHE A 173 -20.15 35.76 6.37
CA PHE A 173 -21.48 35.20 6.65
C PHE A 173 -21.97 35.52 8.06
N GLY A 174 -22.06 36.82 8.40
CA GLY A 174 -22.93 37.26 9.49
C GLY A 174 -24.39 37.10 9.04
N CYS A 175 -24.94 35.89 9.11
CA CYS A 175 -26.33 35.64 8.78
C CYS A 175 -27.20 36.12 9.95
N GLN A 176 -27.92 37.22 9.79
CA GLN A 176 -28.79 37.84 10.82
C GLN A 176 -30.01 36.99 11.26
N ASP A 177 -30.01 35.67 11.08
CA ASP A 177 -31.16 34.80 11.32
C ASP A 177 -30.93 33.75 12.44
N GLU A 178 -30.06 34.08 13.40
CA GLU A 178 -29.59 33.21 14.50
C GLU A 178 -30.62 32.93 15.62
N ARG A 179 -31.83 33.51 15.57
CA ARG A 179 -32.77 33.44 16.71
C ARG A 179 -33.62 32.15 16.78
N GLN A 180 -33.58 31.27 15.78
CA GLN A 180 -34.54 30.15 15.66
C GLN A 180 -33.98 28.75 15.99
N LEU A 181 -32.67 28.51 15.89
CA LEU A 181 -32.05 27.21 16.22
C LEU A 181 -31.91 26.98 17.72
N GLY A 182 -31.96 28.04 18.52
CA GLY A 182 -31.72 27.98 19.96
C GLY A 182 -30.24 27.84 20.33
N PHE A 183 -29.32 27.61 19.38
CA PHE A 183 -27.86 27.57 19.55
C PHE A 183 -27.15 28.22 18.35
N GLU A 184 -25.87 28.59 18.52
CA GLU A 184 -25.06 29.21 17.46
C GLU A 184 -24.77 28.19 16.34
N ILE A 185 -24.86 28.62 15.08
CA ILE A 185 -24.51 27.77 13.94
C ILE A 185 -23.01 27.54 14.00
N THR A 186 -22.63 26.27 14.14
CA THR A 186 -21.24 25.87 14.13
C THR A 186 -20.67 25.92 12.71
N PRO A 187 -19.34 26.02 12.57
CA PRO A 187 -18.72 26.08 11.27
C PRO A 187 -19.03 24.89 10.35
N THR A 188 -19.02 23.65 10.83
CA THR A 188 -19.36 22.48 9.99
C THR A 188 -20.83 22.46 9.60
N LEU A 189 -21.73 22.85 10.52
CA LEU A 189 -23.15 23.04 10.21
C LEU A 189 -23.38 24.14 9.15
N SER A 190 -22.54 25.17 9.09
CA SER A 190 -22.65 26.24 8.10
C SER A 190 -22.35 25.76 6.67
N ILE A 191 -21.41 24.81 6.53
CA ILE A 191 -21.06 24.19 5.24
C ILE A 191 -22.22 23.29 4.78
N VAL A 192 -22.75 22.46 5.69
CA VAL A 192 -23.90 21.58 5.41
C VAL A 192 -25.16 22.39 5.10
N LYS A 193 -25.36 23.54 5.77
CA LYS A 193 -26.45 24.47 5.46
C LYS A 193 -26.42 24.93 4.00
N ILE A 194 -25.26 25.35 3.49
CA ILE A 194 -25.13 25.83 2.10
C ILE A 194 -25.56 24.73 1.12
N PHE A 195 -25.14 23.49 1.39
CA PHE A 195 -25.57 22.34 0.61
C PHE A 195 -27.09 22.14 0.69
N ILE A 196 -27.68 22.09 1.88
CA ILE A 196 -29.14 21.87 2.05
C ILE A 196 -29.96 22.99 1.41
N GLU A 197 -29.54 24.25 1.53
CA GLU A 197 -30.23 25.39 0.90
C GLU A 197 -30.18 25.34 -0.63
N SER A 198 -29.18 24.66 -1.21
CA SER A 198 -29.04 24.47 -2.67
C SER A 198 -29.87 23.33 -3.26
N LEU A 199 -30.40 22.42 -2.42
CA LEU A 199 -31.25 21.32 -2.83
C LEU A 199 -32.61 21.80 -3.39
N PRO A 200 -33.34 20.96 -4.15
CA PRO A 200 -34.74 21.20 -4.46
C PRO A 200 -35.54 21.50 -3.18
N SER A 201 -36.30 22.59 -3.17
CA SER A 201 -37.00 23.08 -1.97
C SER A 201 -36.08 23.38 -0.76
N GLY A 202 -34.80 23.69 -1.00
CA GLY A 202 -33.76 23.85 0.03
C GLY A 202 -34.09 24.85 1.14
N SER A 203 -34.77 25.96 0.84
CA SER A 203 -35.22 26.92 1.86
C SER A 203 -36.25 26.33 2.83
N ALA A 204 -37.14 25.46 2.35
CA ALA A 204 -38.12 24.74 3.17
C ALA A 204 -37.45 23.59 3.94
N LEU A 205 -36.50 22.88 3.32
CA LEU A 205 -35.68 21.85 3.98
C LEU A 205 -34.85 22.44 5.12
N TRP A 206 -34.23 23.60 4.92
CA TRP A 206 -33.48 24.29 5.97
C TRP A 206 -34.39 24.80 7.09
N ALA A 207 -35.58 25.33 6.77
CA ALA A 207 -36.57 25.70 7.79
C ALA A 207 -37.01 24.50 8.64
N TYR A 208 -37.12 23.32 8.02
CA TYR A 208 -37.36 22.06 8.71
C TYR A 208 -36.19 21.68 9.62
N VAL A 209 -34.94 21.73 9.14
CA VAL A 209 -33.74 21.47 9.97
C VAL A 209 -33.75 22.37 11.21
N LYS A 210 -33.97 23.68 11.04
CA LYS A 210 -33.96 24.66 12.13
C LYS A 210 -35.01 24.37 13.22
N THR A 211 -36.25 24.09 12.83
CA THR A 211 -37.39 24.16 13.79
C THR A 211 -38.21 22.88 13.89
N GLY A 212 -38.06 21.94 12.96
CA GLY A 212 -38.91 20.76 12.80
C GLY A 212 -40.31 21.06 12.29
N LYS A 213 -40.71 22.35 12.25
CA LYS A 213 -42.00 22.79 11.72
C LYS A 213 -41.98 22.71 10.20
N GLY A 214 -43.11 22.32 9.61
CA GLY A 214 -43.25 22.17 8.16
C GLY A 214 -42.96 20.77 7.61
N LYS A 215 -42.68 19.76 8.45
CA LYS A 215 -42.52 18.36 7.99
C LYS A 215 -43.73 17.86 7.19
N GLU A 216 -44.95 18.10 7.67
CA GLU A 216 -46.18 17.73 6.95
C GLU A 216 -46.30 18.45 5.59
N GLN A 217 -45.78 19.67 5.49
CA GLN A 217 -45.80 20.45 4.26
C GLN A 217 -44.77 19.89 3.26
N LEU A 218 -43.57 19.52 3.73
CA LEU A 218 -42.55 18.85 2.91
C LEU A 218 -43.04 17.49 2.38
N VAL A 219 -43.75 16.72 3.21
CA VAL A 219 -44.36 15.44 2.81
C VAL A 219 -45.45 15.68 1.75
N ARG A 220 -46.35 16.66 1.96
CA ARG A 220 -47.41 16.98 0.98
C ARG A 220 -46.86 17.52 -0.33
N SER A 221 -45.77 18.27 -0.30
CA SER A 221 -45.13 18.82 -1.50
C SER A 221 -44.15 17.86 -2.16
N HIS A 222 -44.01 16.61 -1.66
CA HIS A 222 -43.04 15.62 -2.12
C HIS A 222 -41.58 16.10 -2.07
N ALA A 223 -41.29 17.17 -1.30
CA ALA A 223 -39.98 17.83 -1.32
C ALA A 223 -38.83 16.98 -0.79
N LEU A 224 -39.13 15.98 0.06
CA LEU A 224 -38.14 14.98 0.49
C LEU A 224 -37.98 13.85 -0.54
N LEU A 225 -39.06 13.43 -1.21
CA LEU A 225 -39.01 12.40 -2.26
C LEU A 225 -38.33 12.91 -3.54
N ASP A 226 -38.45 14.20 -3.83
CA ASP A 226 -37.76 14.84 -4.96
C ASP A 226 -36.21 14.81 -4.80
N LEU A 227 -35.70 14.44 -3.62
CA LEU A 227 -34.26 14.28 -3.35
C LEU A 227 -33.70 12.93 -3.83
N ASP A 228 -34.54 11.91 -4.02
CA ASP A 228 -34.17 10.56 -4.51
C ASP A 228 -33.61 10.59 -5.97
N HIS A 229 -33.50 11.77 -6.58
CA HIS A 229 -32.94 11.98 -7.92
C HIS A 229 -31.71 12.90 -7.93
N VAL A 230 -31.26 13.34 -6.75
CA VAL A 230 -30.14 14.26 -6.60
C VAL A 230 -28.88 13.46 -6.25
N LEU A 231 -27.91 13.48 -7.15
CA LEU A 231 -26.61 12.87 -6.86
C LEU A 231 -25.78 13.75 -5.93
N LEU A 232 -25.34 13.19 -4.80
CA LEU A 232 -24.71 13.95 -3.70
C LEU A 232 -23.45 14.71 -4.16
N LEU A 233 -22.45 14.00 -4.68
CA LEU A 233 -21.16 14.59 -5.07
C LEU A 233 -21.28 15.57 -6.25
N PRO A 234 -21.98 15.25 -7.36
CA PRO A 234 -22.19 16.22 -8.44
C PRO A 234 -22.91 17.49 -7.98
N HIS A 235 -23.89 17.37 -7.07
CA HIS A 235 -24.61 18.51 -6.55
C HIS A 235 -23.74 19.35 -5.60
N ALA A 236 -23.01 18.69 -4.69
CA ALA A 236 -22.08 19.36 -3.78
C ALA A 236 -20.95 20.05 -4.54
N CYS A 237 -20.33 19.40 -5.53
CA CYS A 237 -19.28 19.98 -6.36
C CYS A 237 -19.73 21.29 -7.02
N ARG A 238 -21.00 21.33 -7.46
CA ARG A 238 -21.55 22.47 -8.19
C ARG A 238 -22.01 23.63 -7.30
N TYR A 239 -22.59 23.34 -6.13
CA TYR A 239 -23.29 24.34 -5.32
C TYR A 239 -22.75 24.50 -3.89
N ALA A 240 -22.01 23.51 -3.38
CA ALA A 240 -21.35 23.55 -2.07
C ALA A 240 -19.93 22.93 -2.12
N PRO A 241 -18.96 23.57 -2.81
CA PRO A 241 -17.64 22.99 -3.09
C PRO A 241 -16.84 22.62 -1.83
N GLU A 242 -17.03 23.36 -0.74
CA GLU A 242 -16.39 23.05 0.56
C GLU A 242 -16.90 21.73 1.13
N PHE A 243 -18.21 21.46 1.04
CA PHE A 243 -18.80 20.19 1.47
C PHE A 243 -18.35 19.04 0.57
N TYR A 244 -18.24 19.28 -0.75
CA TYR A 244 -17.69 18.32 -1.70
C TYR A 244 -16.25 17.92 -1.37
N ASN A 245 -15.36 18.91 -1.17
CA ASN A 245 -13.95 18.65 -0.83
C ASN A 245 -13.82 17.93 0.52
N TYR A 246 -14.69 18.24 1.47
CA TYR A 246 -14.74 17.54 2.76
C TYR A 246 -15.14 16.06 2.62
N ILE A 247 -16.16 15.75 1.81
CA ILE A 247 -16.54 14.36 1.53
C ILE A 247 -15.39 13.63 0.82
N MET A 248 -14.80 14.24 -0.22
CA MET A 248 -13.73 13.62 -1.02
C MET A 248 -12.47 13.34 -0.21
N SER A 249 -12.04 14.27 0.64
CA SER A 249 -10.89 14.09 1.52
C SER A 249 -11.13 12.98 2.55
N THR A 250 -12.26 13.02 3.25
CA THR A 250 -12.56 12.05 4.30
C THR A 250 -12.69 10.61 3.78
N LEU A 251 -13.18 10.45 2.54
CA LEU A 251 -13.34 9.13 1.93
C LEU A 251 -12.11 8.62 1.17
N ARG A 252 -11.05 9.44 0.99
CA ARG A 252 -9.78 9.08 0.33
C ARG A 252 -9.91 8.53 -1.11
N HIS A 253 -10.91 8.98 -1.85
CA HIS A 253 -11.07 8.61 -3.26
C HIS A 253 -10.51 9.71 -4.18
N SER A 254 -9.84 9.30 -5.26
CA SER A 254 -9.25 10.21 -6.25
C SER A 254 -10.21 10.62 -7.40
N THR A 255 -11.41 10.03 -7.46
CA THR A 255 -12.42 10.26 -8.51
C THR A 255 -13.84 10.30 -7.93
N ILE A 256 -14.81 10.82 -8.69
CA ILE A 256 -16.23 10.83 -8.28
C ILE A 256 -16.71 9.38 -8.17
N VAL A 257 -17.02 8.99 -6.93
CA VAL A 257 -17.46 7.65 -6.56
C VAL A 257 -18.97 7.51 -6.76
N GLU A 258 -19.46 6.30 -6.97
CA GLU A 258 -20.90 6.03 -7.04
C GLU A 258 -21.61 6.35 -5.71
N GLN A 259 -22.87 6.79 -5.80
CA GLN A 259 -23.71 7.20 -4.66
C GLN A 259 -23.76 6.15 -3.54
N ASN A 260 -23.80 4.87 -3.92
CA ASN A 260 -23.87 3.73 -2.99
C ASN A 260 -22.57 3.53 -2.21
N GLU A 261 -21.41 3.75 -2.82
CA GLU A 261 -20.13 3.64 -2.13
C GLU A 261 -19.95 4.78 -1.13
N ILE A 262 -20.39 5.99 -1.48
CA ILE A 262 -20.37 7.14 -0.56
C ILE A 262 -21.27 6.88 0.65
N GLN A 263 -22.45 6.30 0.44
CA GLN A 263 -23.41 5.97 1.49
C GLN A 263 -22.80 5.08 2.59
N GLN A 264 -22.02 4.07 2.20
CA GLN A 264 -21.39 3.12 3.13
C GLN A 264 -20.41 3.80 4.10
N TYR A 265 -19.78 4.88 3.65
CA TYR A 265 -18.77 5.60 4.43
C TYR A 265 -19.24 7.00 4.86
N PHE A 266 -20.50 7.35 4.62
CA PHE A 266 -21.02 8.69 4.84
C PHE A 266 -20.92 9.14 6.30
N TYR A 267 -20.95 8.19 7.24
CA TYR A 267 -20.74 8.47 8.67
C TYR A 267 -19.41 9.20 8.94
N ARG A 268 -18.35 8.87 8.20
CA ARG A 268 -17.05 9.54 8.29
C ARG A 268 -17.15 10.96 7.73
N ALA A 269 -17.82 11.10 6.60
CA ALA A 269 -18.01 12.38 5.90
C ALA A 269 -18.91 13.38 6.65
N ILE A 270 -19.44 13.01 7.82
CA ILE A 270 -20.13 13.93 8.74
C ILE A 270 -19.62 13.80 10.18
N SER A 271 -18.43 13.20 10.41
CA SER A 271 -17.91 12.94 11.75
C SER A 271 -17.71 14.22 12.57
N GLU A 272 -17.23 15.30 11.96
CA GLU A 272 -17.09 16.58 12.66
C GLU A 272 -18.45 17.20 13.00
N LEU A 273 -19.47 16.99 12.17
CA LEU A 273 -20.83 17.42 12.47
C LEU A 273 -21.41 16.63 13.65
N THR A 274 -21.06 15.35 13.74
CA THR A 274 -21.39 14.46 14.87
C THR A 274 -20.76 14.98 16.16
N GLU A 275 -19.46 15.26 16.18
CA GLU A 275 -18.76 15.82 17.35
C GLU A 275 -19.40 17.15 17.79
N GLU A 276 -19.68 18.06 16.85
CA GLU A 276 -20.26 19.38 17.15
C GLU A 276 -21.69 19.34 17.72
N LEU A 277 -22.52 18.41 17.24
CA LEU A 277 -23.96 18.36 17.53
C LEU A 277 -24.35 17.29 18.56
N LEU A 278 -23.61 16.19 18.70
CA LEU A 278 -23.97 15.08 19.59
C LEU A 278 -23.13 15.02 20.88
N GLU A 279 -21.85 15.42 20.85
CA GLU A 279 -20.93 15.30 22.01
C GLU A 279 -20.99 16.49 23.00
N SER A 280 -21.70 17.57 22.66
CA SER A 280 -21.76 18.79 23.47
C SER A 280 -22.86 18.75 24.56
N GLU A 281 -22.51 18.96 25.83
CA GLU A 281 -23.49 18.96 26.95
C GLU A 281 -24.49 20.13 26.90
N SER A 282 -24.14 21.27 26.30
CA SER A 282 -25.03 22.43 26.26
C SER A 282 -26.09 22.31 25.15
N LYS A 283 -27.37 22.41 25.51
CA LYS A 283 -28.52 22.34 24.57
C LYS A 283 -28.58 21.02 23.76
N LYS A 284 -28.14 19.92 24.37
CA LYS A 284 -28.04 18.56 23.78
C LYS A 284 -29.29 18.15 23.01
N GLU A 285 -30.49 18.27 23.59
CA GLU A 285 -31.75 17.88 22.92
C GLU A 285 -32.03 18.65 21.62
N ALA A 286 -31.73 19.96 21.59
CA ALA A 286 -31.97 20.80 20.41
C ALA A 286 -30.96 20.49 19.29
N LYS A 287 -29.70 20.22 19.65
CA LYS A 287 -28.65 19.83 18.70
C LYS A 287 -28.87 18.41 18.16
N GLN A 288 -29.23 17.46 19.01
CA GLN A 288 -29.64 16.10 18.62
C GLN A 288 -30.82 16.13 17.65
N ALA A 289 -31.86 16.92 17.96
CA ALA A 289 -33.00 17.08 17.06
C ALA A 289 -32.63 17.72 15.72
N CYS A 290 -31.67 18.65 15.70
CA CYS A 290 -31.14 19.25 14.48
C CYS A 290 -30.38 18.20 13.64
N PHE A 291 -29.47 17.45 14.25
CA PHE A 291 -28.68 16.41 13.59
C PHE A 291 -29.58 15.34 12.95
N LEU A 292 -30.58 14.83 13.69
CA LEU A 292 -31.50 13.84 13.17
C LEU A 292 -32.31 14.32 11.95
N ARG A 293 -32.62 15.61 11.86
CA ARG A 293 -33.32 16.19 10.69
C ARG A 293 -32.41 16.37 9.49
N ILE A 294 -31.11 16.60 9.72
CA ILE A 294 -30.09 16.58 8.66
C ILE A 294 -29.98 15.17 8.10
N LEU A 295 -29.94 14.16 8.97
CA LEU A 295 -29.95 12.75 8.54
C LEU A 295 -31.22 12.36 7.79
N ASP A 296 -32.39 12.89 8.16
CA ASP A 296 -33.62 12.66 7.37
C ASP A 296 -33.45 13.11 5.91
N ILE A 297 -32.79 14.26 5.67
CA ILE A 297 -32.55 14.78 4.32
C ILE A 297 -31.57 13.89 3.56
N PHE A 298 -30.47 13.48 4.20
CA PHE A 298 -29.49 12.60 3.56
C PHE A 298 -30.02 11.18 3.33
N TYR A 299 -30.90 10.68 4.19
CA TYR A 299 -31.58 9.40 4.00
C TYR A 299 -32.37 9.38 2.69
N HIS A 300 -33.06 10.47 2.37
CA HIS A 300 -33.73 10.62 1.08
C HIS A 300 -32.76 10.85 -0.10
N LEU A 301 -31.67 11.60 0.10
CA LEU A 301 -30.61 11.71 -0.93
C LEU A 301 -29.98 10.36 -1.28
N PHE A 302 -29.97 9.40 -0.35
CA PHE A 302 -29.50 8.03 -0.57
C PHE A 302 -30.65 7.06 -0.86
N ASP A 303 -31.72 7.52 -1.50
CA ASP A 303 -32.85 6.70 -1.95
C ASP A 303 -33.47 5.85 -0.84
N GLN A 304 -33.47 6.36 0.39
CA GLN A 304 -34.02 5.70 1.59
C GLN A 304 -33.34 4.36 1.89
N GLN A 305 -32.10 4.18 1.45
CA GLN A 305 -31.26 3.04 1.81
C GLN A 305 -30.92 3.07 3.30
N SER A 306 -30.98 1.89 3.94
CA SER A 306 -30.62 1.73 5.35
C SER A 306 -29.19 2.18 5.61
N TRP A 307 -28.98 2.99 6.66
CA TRP A 307 -27.66 3.44 7.08
C TRP A 307 -26.71 2.30 7.46
N SER A 308 -25.40 2.58 7.45
CA SER A 308 -24.37 1.67 7.92
C SER A 308 -24.52 1.35 9.42
N ASP A 309 -23.83 0.30 9.89
CA ASP A 309 -23.81 -0.05 11.32
C ASP A 309 -23.23 1.06 12.19
N ASP A 310 -22.29 1.84 11.65
CA ASP A 310 -21.68 2.96 12.37
C ASP A 310 -22.74 3.99 12.81
N PHE A 311 -23.79 4.21 12.02
CA PHE A 311 -24.91 5.08 12.40
C PHE A 311 -25.81 4.48 13.48
N TYR A 312 -25.96 3.16 13.50
CA TYR A 312 -26.71 2.49 14.55
C TYR A 312 -25.95 2.56 15.88
N GLU A 313 -24.64 2.25 15.85
CA GLU A 313 -23.76 2.38 17.02
C GLU A 313 -23.80 3.81 17.56
N LEU A 314 -23.63 4.82 16.69
CA LEU A 314 -23.63 6.24 17.05
C LEU A 314 -24.97 6.73 17.63
N LEU A 315 -26.10 6.36 17.01
CA LEU A 315 -27.40 6.95 17.38
C LEU A 315 -28.10 6.20 18.53
N VAL A 316 -27.72 4.94 18.79
CA VAL A 316 -28.43 4.03 19.71
C VAL A 316 -27.53 3.44 20.80
N GLU A 317 -26.29 3.03 20.51
CA GLU A 317 -25.47 2.25 21.45
C GLU A 317 -24.43 3.07 22.23
N ASP A 318 -23.83 4.09 21.61
CA ASP A 318 -22.81 4.94 22.22
C ASP A 318 -23.40 5.80 23.36
N GLN A 319 -22.84 5.67 24.56
CA GLN A 319 -23.35 6.33 25.76
C GLN A 319 -23.29 7.86 25.69
N ASP A 320 -22.31 8.41 24.96
CA ASP A 320 -22.09 9.85 24.89
C ASP A 320 -22.96 10.51 23.82
N THR A 321 -23.20 9.81 22.70
CA THR A 321 -23.84 10.34 21.49
C THR A 321 -25.26 9.83 21.23
N ALA A 322 -25.69 8.72 21.86
CA ALA A 322 -27.01 8.12 21.64
C ALA A 322 -28.16 9.11 21.85
N CYS A 323 -29.07 9.15 20.86
CA CYS A 323 -30.22 10.04 20.85
C CYS A 323 -31.52 9.39 20.38
N LEU A 324 -31.50 8.11 20.02
CA LEU A 324 -32.66 7.31 19.64
C LEU A 324 -32.70 5.99 20.43
N SER A 325 -33.90 5.45 20.66
CA SER A 325 -34.05 4.04 21.01
C SER A 325 -33.94 3.17 19.75
N ALA A 326 -33.65 1.88 19.92
CA ALA A 326 -33.60 0.93 18.82
C ALA A 326 -34.91 0.94 18.00
N GLU A 327 -36.07 1.00 18.66
CA GLU A 327 -37.38 1.06 17.99
C GLU A 327 -37.56 2.37 17.22
N ALA A 328 -37.12 3.50 17.78
CA ALA A 328 -37.20 4.80 17.13
C ALA A 328 -36.26 4.92 15.92
N TYR A 329 -35.10 4.26 15.96
CA TYR A 329 -34.18 4.16 14.82
C TYR A 329 -34.79 3.32 13.70
N GLN A 330 -35.34 2.14 14.04
CA GLN A 330 -35.99 1.25 13.07
C GLN A 330 -37.16 1.95 12.37
N ALA A 331 -38.05 2.60 13.12
CA ALA A 331 -39.20 3.31 12.55
C ALA A 331 -38.81 4.52 11.67
N ARG A 332 -37.58 5.04 11.79
CA ARG A 332 -37.14 6.27 11.13
C ARG A 332 -36.26 6.03 9.90
N PHE A 333 -35.38 5.02 9.93
CA PHE A 333 -34.36 4.80 8.90
C PHE A 333 -34.37 3.39 8.30
N ILE A 334 -35.33 2.55 8.69
CA ILE A 334 -35.52 1.23 8.10
C ILE A 334 -36.89 1.22 7.42
N GLN A 335 -36.89 1.10 6.09
CA GLN A 335 -38.11 0.94 5.31
C GLN A 335 -38.86 -0.32 5.77
N GLU A 336 -40.18 -0.23 5.99
CA GLU A 336 -41.01 -1.40 6.28
C GLU A 336 -40.85 -2.41 5.14
N ILE A 337 -40.22 -3.53 5.48
CA ILE A 337 -40.03 -4.64 4.55
C ILE A 337 -41.42 -5.21 4.29
N GLU A 338 -41.93 -5.08 3.06
CA GLU A 338 -43.04 -5.93 2.62
C GLU A 338 -42.56 -7.37 2.75
N ILE A 339 -43.02 -8.02 3.82
CA ILE A 339 -42.84 -9.45 4.03
C ILE A 339 -43.63 -10.10 2.89
N SER A 340 -42.94 -10.48 1.82
CA SER A 340 -43.52 -11.38 0.83
C SER A 340 -44.00 -12.62 1.57
N THR A 341 -45.08 -13.22 1.09
CA THR A 341 -45.76 -14.37 1.70
C THR A 341 -44.88 -15.61 1.92
N ASP A 342 -43.62 -15.57 1.46
CA ASP A 342 -42.59 -16.62 1.60
C ASP A 342 -41.53 -16.31 2.69
N GLY A 343 -41.66 -15.21 3.45
CA GLY A 343 -40.93 -15.00 4.70
C GLY A 343 -39.48 -14.49 4.61
N VAL A 344 -38.96 -14.22 3.41
CA VAL A 344 -37.63 -13.59 3.17
C VAL A 344 -37.77 -12.51 2.09
N SER A 345 -37.32 -11.29 2.36
CA SER A 345 -37.39 -10.17 1.40
C SER A 345 -36.41 -10.30 0.25
N GLU A 346 -36.72 -9.75 -0.93
CA GLU A 346 -35.82 -9.76 -2.09
C GLU A 346 -34.50 -9.01 -1.82
N LYS A 347 -34.54 -7.92 -1.04
CA LYS A 347 -33.34 -7.21 -0.59
C LYS A 347 -32.43 -8.11 0.26
N LEU A 348 -33.02 -8.90 1.16
CA LEU A 348 -32.26 -9.83 1.98
C LEU A 348 -31.67 -10.98 1.14
N LYS A 349 -32.40 -11.47 0.14
CA LYS A 349 -31.86 -12.46 -0.81
C LYS A 349 -30.66 -11.89 -1.56
N GLN A 350 -30.76 -10.65 -2.06
CA GLN A 350 -29.65 -9.99 -2.75
C GLN A 350 -28.42 -9.83 -1.83
N GLN A 351 -28.62 -9.41 -0.58
CA GLN A 351 -27.53 -9.33 0.40
C GLN A 351 -26.86 -10.68 0.68
N ILE A 352 -27.63 -11.77 0.67
CA ILE A 352 -27.08 -13.12 0.83
C ILE A 352 -26.28 -13.54 -0.41
N LEU A 353 -26.73 -13.18 -1.61
CA LEU A 353 -25.99 -13.44 -2.85
C LEU A 353 -24.67 -12.66 -2.87
N GLU A 354 -24.68 -11.36 -2.53
CA GLU A 354 -23.47 -10.54 -2.42
C GLU A 354 -22.48 -11.09 -1.38
N LEU A 355 -23.00 -11.61 -0.26
CA LEU A 355 -22.18 -12.31 0.73
C LEU A 355 -21.57 -13.60 0.16
N LEU A 356 -22.34 -14.37 -0.60
CA LEU A 356 -21.86 -15.62 -1.23
C LEU A 356 -20.80 -15.35 -2.28
N ASP A 357 -20.95 -14.30 -3.10
CA ASP A 357 -19.95 -13.86 -4.08
C ASP A 357 -18.63 -13.49 -3.39
N LYS A 358 -18.70 -12.78 -2.25
CA LYS A 358 -17.51 -12.50 -1.42
C LYS A 358 -16.86 -13.79 -0.89
N LEU A 359 -17.64 -14.82 -0.59
CA LEU A 359 -17.14 -16.09 -0.07
C LEU A 359 -16.63 -17.04 -1.16
N GLU A 360 -16.76 -16.70 -2.44
CA GLU A 360 -16.11 -17.45 -3.53
C GLU A 360 -14.59 -17.40 -3.39
N ASP A 361 -14.04 -16.22 -3.11
CA ASP A 361 -12.67 -16.08 -2.63
C ASP A 361 -12.64 -16.21 -1.10
N TYR A 362 -12.23 -17.40 -0.65
CA TYR A 362 -12.16 -17.73 0.77
C TYR A 362 -11.21 -16.81 1.57
N HIS A 363 -10.29 -16.07 0.94
CA HIS A 363 -9.46 -15.08 1.63
C HIS A 363 -10.31 -13.98 2.27
N PHE A 364 -11.51 -13.73 1.74
CA PHE A 364 -12.50 -12.87 2.35
C PHE A 364 -13.33 -13.56 3.43
N ALA A 365 -13.16 -14.84 3.77
CA ALA A 365 -13.82 -15.45 4.92
C ALA A 365 -13.17 -15.03 6.26
N SER A 366 -13.01 -13.73 6.45
CA SER A 366 -12.37 -13.11 7.62
C SER A 366 -13.38 -12.88 8.76
N TYR A 367 -12.90 -12.28 9.86
CA TYR A 367 -13.80 -11.87 10.93
C TYR A 367 -14.90 -10.90 10.46
N ARG A 368 -14.59 -9.99 9.53
CA ARG A 368 -15.58 -9.05 8.99
C ARG A 368 -16.78 -9.78 8.42
N GLN A 369 -16.54 -10.83 7.63
CA GLN A 369 -17.59 -11.65 7.03
C GLN A 369 -18.30 -12.51 8.08
N TRP A 370 -17.59 -12.98 9.11
CA TRP A 370 -18.26 -13.60 10.27
C TRP A 370 -19.28 -12.64 10.92
N CYS A 371 -18.92 -11.36 11.12
CA CYS A 371 -19.83 -10.34 11.65
C CYS A 371 -21.00 -10.09 10.71
N GLU A 372 -20.73 -9.95 9.41
CA GLU A 372 -21.73 -9.75 8.36
C GLU A 372 -22.74 -10.90 8.34
N ILE A 373 -22.27 -12.15 8.35
CA ILE A 373 -23.09 -13.37 8.49
C ILE A 373 -23.92 -13.31 9.78
N THR A 374 -23.28 -13.03 10.92
CA THR A 374 -23.98 -12.98 12.22
C THR A 374 -25.11 -11.95 12.16
N LYS A 375 -24.85 -10.76 11.62
CA LYS A 375 -25.82 -9.66 11.50
C LYS A 375 -26.98 -10.05 10.57
N LEU A 376 -26.67 -10.59 9.39
CA LEU A 376 -27.66 -10.96 8.38
C LEU A 376 -28.65 -12.03 8.87
N PHE A 377 -28.14 -13.07 9.52
CA PHE A 377 -28.94 -14.26 9.84
C PHE A 377 -29.51 -14.28 11.27
N LYS A 378 -28.95 -13.53 12.23
CA LYS A 378 -29.43 -13.52 13.63
C LYS A 378 -30.88 -13.03 13.76
N SER A 379 -31.24 -12.01 13.00
CA SER A 379 -32.60 -11.43 13.02
C SER A 379 -33.54 -12.04 11.98
N ASN A 380 -33.03 -12.88 11.05
CA ASN A 380 -33.76 -13.40 9.90
C ASN A 380 -33.65 -14.93 9.80
N ARG A 381 -34.22 -15.66 10.77
CA ARG A 381 -33.97 -17.09 10.89
C ARG A 381 -34.36 -17.91 9.65
N GLN A 382 -35.46 -17.56 8.99
CA GLN A 382 -35.93 -18.24 7.76
C GLN A 382 -34.92 -18.15 6.61
N ALA A 383 -34.10 -17.10 6.58
CA ALA A 383 -33.08 -16.92 5.55
C ALA A 383 -31.94 -17.95 5.65
N VAL A 384 -31.80 -18.62 6.81
CA VAL A 384 -30.81 -19.70 7.02
C VAL A 384 -31.13 -20.94 6.19
N ASN A 385 -32.38 -21.12 5.74
CA ASN A 385 -32.71 -22.23 4.84
C ASN A 385 -31.97 -22.08 3.48
N PRO A 386 -31.13 -23.06 3.07
CA PRO A 386 -30.36 -23.01 1.83
C PRO A 386 -31.15 -22.90 0.53
N GLU A 387 -32.46 -23.14 0.55
CA GLU A 387 -33.35 -22.92 -0.60
C GLU A 387 -33.41 -21.44 -1.01
N ASN A 388 -33.06 -20.52 -0.11
CA ASN A 388 -33.00 -19.09 -0.37
C ASN A 388 -31.70 -18.63 -1.06
N TRP A 389 -30.75 -19.53 -1.30
CA TRP A 389 -29.39 -19.20 -1.75
C TRP A 389 -29.09 -19.68 -3.18
N LEU A 390 -30.13 -19.84 -4.01
CA LEU A 390 -29.99 -20.40 -5.36
C LEU A 390 -29.37 -19.37 -6.32
N GLY A 391 -28.26 -19.71 -6.98
CA GLY A 391 -27.65 -18.87 -8.03
C GLY A 391 -26.12 -18.78 -8.03
N THR A 392 -25.43 -19.23 -6.97
CA THR A 392 -23.98 -19.03 -6.77
C THR A 392 -23.17 -20.33 -6.80
N GLU A 393 -21.83 -20.22 -6.74
CA GLU A 393 -20.92 -21.37 -6.73
C GLU A 393 -21.19 -22.35 -5.55
N PRO A 394 -21.15 -23.69 -5.79
CA PRO A 394 -21.45 -24.66 -4.74
C PRO A 394 -20.50 -24.65 -3.53
N SER A 395 -19.25 -24.19 -3.71
CA SER A 395 -18.22 -24.11 -2.66
C SER A 395 -18.52 -23.01 -1.63
N SER A 396 -18.95 -21.82 -2.07
CA SER A 396 -19.30 -20.70 -1.19
C SER A 396 -20.55 -21.01 -0.36
N ARG A 397 -21.56 -21.66 -0.97
CA ARG A 397 -22.77 -22.15 -0.28
C ARG A 397 -22.44 -23.18 0.80
N LEU A 398 -21.52 -24.09 0.52
CA LEU A 398 -21.07 -25.10 1.47
C LEU A 398 -20.35 -24.43 2.66
N LEU A 399 -19.50 -23.44 2.38
CA LEU A 399 -18.77 -22.69 3.42
C LEU A 399 -19.72 -21.93 4.33
N LEU A 400 -20.68 -21.18 3.76
CA LEU A 400 -21.70 -20.47 4.52
C LEU A 400 -22.52 -21.43 5.39
N ALA A 401 -22.93 -22.59 4.86
CA ALA A 401 -23.68 -23.59 5.61
C ALA A 401 -22.90 -24.10 6.83
N CYS A 402 -21.61 -24.40 6.69
CA CYS A 402 -20.77 -24.85 7.79
C CYS A 402 -20.54 -23.76 8.84
N ILE A 403 -20.38 -22.50 8.44
CA ILE A 403 -20.25 -21.36 9.36
C ILE A 403 -21.55 -21.19 10.17
N LEU A 404 -22.71 -21.17 9.50
CA LEU A 404 -24.01 -21.03 10.15
C LEU A 404 -24.31 -22.20 11.10
N LEU A 405 -23.95 -23.44 10.71
CA LEU A 405 -24.09 -24.61 11.58
C LEU A 405 -23.21 -24.49 12.85
N TYR A 406 -22.02 -23.91 12.72
CA TYR A 406 -21.16 -23.63 13.87
C TYR A 406 -21.74 -22.52 14.77
N GLN A 407 -22.34 -21.48 14.20
CA GLN A 407 -23.05 -20.44 14.97
C GLN A 407 -24.28 -20.99 15.70
N ASP A 408 -25.04 -21.88 15.06
CA ASP A 408 -26.18 -22.58 15.66
C ASP A 408 -25.73 -23.41 16.86
N LYS A 409 -24.61 -24.14 16.75
CA LYS A 409 -24.02 -24.87 17.87
C LYS A 409 -23.64 -23.94 19.03
N LEU A 410 -22.97 -22.83 18.76
CA LEU A 410 -22.59 -21.86 19.79
C LEU A 410 -23.82 -21.26 20.49
N SER A 411 -24.92 -21.09 19.75
CA SER A 411 -26.18 -20.53 20.24
C SER A 411 -27.17 -21.59 20.76
N ALA A 412 -26.79 -22.87 20.75
CA ALA A 412 -27.65 -24.02 21.08
C ALA A 412 -28.99 -24.08 20.31
N ILE A 413 -28.97 -23.69 19.02
CA ILE A 413 -30.12 -23.73 18.11
C ILE A 413 -30.10 -25.04 17.30
N ASN A 414 -31.26 -25.67 17.14
CA ASN A 414 -31.41 -26.91 16.36
C ASN A 414 -32.83 -27.03 15.79
N ASP A 415 -33.18 -26.14 14.85
CA ASP A 415 -34.50 -26.05 14.23
C ASP A 415 -34.53 -26.64 12.81
N GLU A 416 -35.64 -26.46 12.10
CA GLU A 416 -35.80 -26.94 10.71
C GLU A 416 -34.75 -26.34 9.76
N SER A 417 -34.35 -25.08 9.98
CA SER A 417 -33.29 -24.45 9.20
C SER A 417 -31.94 -25.12 9.48
N THR A 418 -31.63 -25.44 10.74
CA THR A 418 -30.42 -26.23 11.09
C THR A 418 -30.42 -27.60 10.41
N GLN A 419 -31.58 -28.27 10.31
CA GLN A 419 -31.67 -29.55 9.59
C GLN A 419 -31.45 -29.38 8.08
N ALA A 420 -31.96 -28.30 7.49
CA ALA A 420 -31.73 -27.98 6.08
C ALA A 420 -30.24 -27.72 5.77
N LEU A 421 -29.51 -27.05 6.69
CA LEU A 421 -28.06 -26.90 6.60
C LEU A 421 -27.35 -28.27 6.56
N ARG A 422 -27.70 -29.16 7.50
CA ARG A 422 -27.11 -30.52 7.55
C ARG A 422 -27.39 -31.30 6.27
N GLN A 423 -28.61 -31.19 5.73
CA GLN A 423 -28.98 -31.86 4.50
C GLN A 423 -28.13 -31.37 3.31
N LEU A 424 -27.98 -30.05 3.14
CA LEU A 424 -27.11 -29.48 2.11
C LEU A 424 -25.66 -29.99 2.23
N ILE A 425 -25.11 -29.97 3.44
CA ILE A 425 -23.74 -30.42 3.72
C ILE A 425 -23.57 -31.90 3.34
N ASN A 426 -24.48 -32.77 3.77
CA ASN A 426 -24.45 -34.20 3.46
C ASN A 426 -24.56 -34.47 1.96
N ASP A 427 -25.40 -33.71 1.24
CA ASP A 427 -25.64 -33.91 -0.18
C ASP A 427 -24.50 -33.39 -1.08
N SER A 428 -23.72 -32.41 -0.59
CA SER A 428 -22.74 -31.66 -1.38
C SER A 428 -21.27 -31.94 -1.03
N LEU A 429 -20.91 -32.07 0.26
CA LEU A 429 -19.52 -32.03 0.73
C LEU A 429 -18.60 -33.01 -0.01
N THR A 430 -18.93 -34.30 -0.01
CA THR A 430 -18.11 -35.35 -0.63
C THR A 430 -17.98 -35.16 -2.14
N LYS A 431 -19.05 -34.70 -2.80
CA LYS A 431 -19.06 -34.45 -4.25
C LYS A 431 -18.14 -33.28 -4.60
N GLN A 432 -18.19 -32.20 -3.82
CA GLN A 432 -17.33 -31.04 -4.05
C GLN A 432 -15.85 -31.36 -3.81
N VAL A 433 -15.54 -32.11 -2.75
CA VAL A 433 -14.17 -32.58 -2.48
C VAL A 433 -13.62 -33.39 -3.66
N LEU A 434 -14.38 -34.39 -4.12
CA LEU A 434 -13.94 -35.25 -5.22
C LEU A 434 -13.83 -34.47 -6.54
N LYS A 435 -14.83 -33.63 -6.85
CA LYS A 435 -14.85 -32.80 -8.06
C LYS A 435 -13.62 -31.90 -8.14
N LYS A 436 -13.31 -31.16 -7.06
CA LYS A 436 -12.17 -30.23 -7.04
C LYS A 436 -10.82 -30.95 -7.12
N ILE A 437 -10.69 -32.12 -6.49
CA ILE A 437 -9.46 -32.93 -6.63
C ILE A 437 -9.33 -33.48 -8.05
N GLU A 438 -10.44 -33.93 -8.67
CA GLU A 438 -10.44 -34.48 -10.03
C GLU A 438 -10.12 -33.42 -11.10
N GLU A 439 -10.66 -32.20 -10.93
CA GLU A 439 -10.32 -31.02 -11.76
C GLU A 439 -8.82 -30.70 -11.73
N ASP A 440 -8.13 -31.05 -10.63
CA ASP A 440 -6.70 -30.79 -10.43
C ASP A 440 -5.77 -31.95 -10.81
N ILE A 441 -6.29 -33.05 -11.34
CA ILE A 441 -5.42 -34.17 -11.74
C ILE A 441 -4.62 -33.78 -12.99
N ALA A 442 -3.32 -34.08 -12.99
CA ALA A 442 -2.43 -33.84 -14.14
C ALA A 442 -3.00 -34.52 -15.41
N HIS A 443 -2.83 -33.88 -16.58
CA HIS A 443 -3.49 -34.26 -17.84
C HIS A 443 -3.41 -35.77 -18.20
N ASP A 444 -2.28 -36.43 -17.88
CA ASP A 444 -2.03 -37.85 -18.18
C ASP A 444 -2.36 -38.81 -17.02
N CYS A 445 -2.87 -38.28 -15.91
CA CYS A 445 -3.18 -39.03 -14.70
C CYS A 445 -4.70 -39.21 -14.51
N LYS A 446 -5.06 -40.09 -13.58
CA LYS A 446 -6.45 -40.26 -13.12
C LYS A 446 -6.51 -40.17 -11.60
N LEU A 447 -7.65 -39.74 -11.08
CA LEU A 447 -7.94 -39.82 -9.66
C LEU A 447 -7.85 -41.30 -9.21
N PRO A 448 -6.97 -41.65 -8.26
CA PRO A 448 -6.80 -43.05 -7.87
C PRO A 448 -8.10 -43.64 -7.29
N GLU A 449 -8.58 -44.75 -7.83
CA GLU A 449 -9.77 -45.43 -7.31
C GLU A 449 -9.63 -45.82 -5.83
N SER A 450 -8.40 -46.18 -5.41
CA SER A 450 -8.08 -46.43 -4.01
C SER A 450 -8.31 -45.21 -3.11
N PHE A 451 -8.11 -44.00 -3.64
CA PHE A 451 -8.33 -42.76 -2.90
C PHE A 451 -9.81 -42.48 -2.72
N VAL A 452 -10.60 -42.61 -3.79
CA VAL A 452 -12.05 -42.48 -3.73
C VAL A 452 -12.62 -43.48 -2.72
N ALA A 453 -12.23 -44.76 -2.82
CA ALA A 453 -12.69 -45.80 -1.91
C ALA A 453 -12.27 -45.55 -0.45
N TRP A 454 -11.06 -45.03 -0.22
CA TRP A 454 -10.62 -44.64 1.12
C TRP A 454 -11.44 -43.47 1.67
N LEU A 455 -11.60 -42.39 0.89
CA LEU A 455 -12.29 -41.17 1.31
C LEU A 455 -13.75 -41.44 1.67
N THR A 456 -14.46 -42.22 0.85
CA THR A 456 -15.89 -42.53 1.07
C THR A 456 -16.13 -43.68 2.04
N SER A 457 -15.09 -44.36 2.53
CA SER A 457 -15.26 -45.44 3.51
C SER A 457 -15.56 -44.92 4.92
N GLU A 458 -16.29 -45.71 5.70
CA GLU A 458 -16.51 -45.46 7.13
C GLU A 458 -15.28 -45.79 8.01
N LYS A 459 -14.17 -46.26 7.41
CA LYS A 459 -12.94 -46.57 8.16
C LYS A 459 -12.27 -45.29 8.63
N GLN A 460 -11.96 -45.21 9.93
CA GLN A 460 -11.32 -44.03 10.55
C GLN A 460 -9.82 -43.89 10.26
N GLY A 461 -9.16 -44.93 9.74
CA GLY A 461 -7.72 -44.90 9.48
C GLY A 461 -7.32 -43.94 8.35
N ILE A 462 -6.24 -43.17 8.57
CA ILE A 462 -5.61 -42.35 7.54
C ILE A 462 -4.69 -43.23 6.68
N ASP A 463 -5.01 -43.35 5.39
CA ASP A 463 -4.20 -44.12 4.44
C ASP A 463 -3.14 -43.22 3.81
N THR A 464 -1.98 -43.17 4.45
CA THR A 464 -0.87 -42.32 4.02
C THR A 464 -0.34 -42.69 2.64
N GLU A 465 -0.31 -43.99 2.31
CA GLU A 465 0.18 -44.47 1.02
C GLU A 465 -0.75 -44.01 -0.11
N CYS A 466 -2.06 -44.02 0.16
CA CYS A 466 -3.04 -43.53 -0.79
C CYS A 466 -2.92 -42.02 -1.04
N ILE A 467 -2.71 -41.22 0.02
CA ILE A 467 -2.46 -39.78 -0.09
C ILE A 467 -1.17 -39.50 -0.88
N ASP A 468 -0.09 -40.26 -0.64
CA ASP A 468 1.18 -40.10 -1.35
C ASP A 468 1.05 -40.44 -2.85
N ARG A 469 0.14 -41.35 -3.23
CA ARG A 469 -0.19 -41.63 -4.64
C ARG A 469 -1.01 -40.50 -5.25
N LEU A 470 -2.00 -39.95 -4.53
CA LEU A 470 -2.75 -38.79 -4.98
C LEU A 470 -1.80 -37.60 -5.25
N ALA A 471 -0.92 -37.30 -4.31
CA ALA A 471 0.03 -36.18 -4.43
C ALA A 471 0.91 -36.24 -5.69
N LYS A 472 1.22 -37.45 -6.18
CA LYS A 472 1.98 -37.65 -7.43
C LYS A 472 1.16 -37.44 -8.70
N ASN A 473 -0.18 -37.55 -8.59
CA ASN A 473 -1.10 -37.42 -9.72
C ASN A 473 -1.70 -36.01 -9.84
N LEU A 474 -1.57 -35.16 -8.81
CA LEU A 474 -2.01 -33.77 -8.86
C LEU A 474 -1.17 -32.97 -9.86
N ALA A 475 -1.81 -32.03 -10.54
CA ALA A 475 -1.17 -31.14 -11.49
C ALA A 475 -0.16 -30.25 -10.76
N PRO A 476 1.08 -30.13 -11.28
CA PRO A 476 1.99 -29.13 -10.76
C PRO A 476 1.43 -27.75 -11.05
N ASP A 477 1.62 -26.81 -10.13
CA ASP A 477 1.23 -25.42 -10.33
C ASP A 477 1.92 -24.83 -11.58
N THR A 478 1.12 -24.48 -12.58
CA THR A 478 1.57 -23.85 -13.84
C THR A 478 1.52 -22.34 -13.79
N GLY A 479 1.01 -21.75 -12.70
CA GLY A 479 0.89 -20.31 -12.57
C GLY A 479 2.24 -19.59 -12.59
N LEU A 480 2.20 -18.32 -13.01
CA LEU A 480 3.18 -17.30 -12.64
C LEU A 480 3.06 -16.91 -11.16
N ASP A 481 2.40 -17.74 -10.35
CA ASP A 481 2.14 -17.46 -8.95
C ASP A 481 3.47 -17.38 -8.22
N ALA A 482 3.78 -16.18 -7.78
CA ALA A 482 3.77 -15.83 -6.39
C ALA A 482 4.24 -16.87 -5.33
N HIS A 483 4.96 -17.94 -5.63
CA HIS A 483 5.50 -18.86 -4.63
C HIS A 483 6.75 -19.62 -5.11
N LYS A 484 7.28 -19.33 -6.31
CA LYS A 484 8.59 -19.85 -6.75
C LYS A 484 9.72 -19.24 -5.92
N THR A 485 9.96 -19.77 -4.73
CA THR A 485 11.28 -19.71 -4.10
C THR A 485 12.11 -20.85 -4.71
N GLU A 486 13.34 -20.58 -5.10
CA GLU A 486 14.27 -21.60 -5.65
C GLU A 486 14.60 -22.74 -4.67
N HIS A 487 14.04 -22.69 -3.46
CA HIS A 487 14.32 -23.60 -2.37
C HIS A 487 13.07 -24.43 -2.07
N THR A 488 12.91 -25.52 -2.81
CA THR A 488 12.08 -26.71 -2.54
C THR A 488 11.19 -26.64 -1.29
N ALA A 489 9.90 -26.36 -1.48
CA ALA A 489 8.98 -25.98 -0.41
C ALA A 489 7.53 -26.44 -0.67
N GLN A 490 7.12 -27.59 -0.11
CA GLN A 490 5.83 -28.31 -0.33
C GLN A 490 5.47 -28.55 -1.82
N PRO A 491 4.75 -29.64 -2.19
CA PRO A 491 4.20 -29.78 -3.53
C PRO A 491 3.28 -28.58 -3.85
N HIS A 492 3.68 -27.74 -4.80
CA HIS A 492 2.80 -26.71 -5.36
C HIS A 492 1.89 -27.39 -6.36
N THR A 493 0.67 -27.69 -5.92
CA THR A 493 -0.38 -28.20 -6.77
C THR A 493 -1.40 -27.09 -7.01
N GLN A 494 -1.97 -27.05 -8.22
CA GLN A 494 -3.02 -26.07 -8.55
C GLN A 494 -4.19 -26.15 -7.53
N LEU A 495 -4.44 -27.31 -6.92
CA LEU A 495 -5.46 -27.51 -5.89
C LEU A 495 -5.36 -26.55 -4.70
N PHE A 496 -4.15 -26.12 -4.31
CA PHE A 496 -3.92 -25.22 -3.17
C PHE A 496 -3.47 -23.82 -3.60
N SER A 497 -3.56 -23.50 -4.89
CA SER A 497 -3.26 -22.16 -5.41
C SER A 497 -4.27 -21.12 -4.93
N SER A 498 -3.90 -19.84 -5.04
CA SER A 498 -4.75 -18.70 -4.65
C SER A 498 -6.04 -18.58 -5.48
N ILE A 499 -6.07 -19.21 -6.66
CA ILE A 499 -7.19 -19.22 -7.60
C ILE A 499 -8.07 -20.48 -7.50
N SER A 500 -7.79 -21.37 -6.54
CA SER A 500 -8.51 -22.64 -6.39
C SER A 500 -9.64 -22.56 -5.37
N ASP A 501 -10.86 -22.87 -5.80
CA ASP A 501 -12.04 -22.99 -4.94
C ASP A 501 -11.94 -24.13 -3.90
N PHE A 502 -10.94 -25.00 -4.00
CA PHE A 502 -10.74 -26.07 -3.02
C PHE A 502 -10.48 -25.51 -1.61
N GLN A 503 -9.90 -24.31 -1.50
CA GLN A 503 -9.64 -23.68 -0.20
C GLN A 503 -10.94 -23.34 0.54
N ALA A 504 -12.01 -22.98 -0.17
CA ALA A 504 -13.36 -22.82 0.40
C ALA A 504 -13.95 -24.16 0.89
N VAL A 505 -13.72 -25.25 0.15
CA VAL A 505 -14.12 -26.62 0.56
C VAL A 505 -13.35 -27.04 1.82
N LEU A 506 -12.04 -26.77 1.87
CA LEU A 506 -11.18 -27.06 3.02
C LEU A 506 -11.60 -26.24 4.25
N ALA A 507 -11.93 -24.96 4.08
CA ALA A 507 -12.50 -24.11 5.12
C ALA A 507 -13.87 -24.64 5.62
N SER A 508 -14.69 -25.17 4.72
CA SER A 508 -15.96 -25.82 5.06
C SER A 508 -15.73 -27.06 5.94
N CYS A 509 -14.74 -27.89 5.60
CA CYS A 509 -14.35 -29.04 6.42
C CYS A 509 -13.88 -28.61 7.82
N TYR A 510 -13.14 -27.51 7.91
CA TYR A 510 -12.67 -26.97 9.18
C TYR A 510 -13.83 -26.54 10.09
N TRP A 511 -14.74 -25.72 9.59
CA TRP A 511 -15.90 -25.25 10.36
C TRP A 511 -16.84 -26.41 10.76
N LEU A 512 -17.03 -27.37 9.86
CA LEU A 512 -17.83 -28.56 10.16
C LEU A 512 -17.17 -29.43 11.23
N GLU A 513 -15.84 -29.58 11.22
CA GLU A 513 -15.15 -30.32 12.27
C GLU A 513 -15.31 -29.65 13.65
N LEU A 514 -15.38 -28.32 13.69
CA LEU A 514 -15.64 -27.56 14.92
C LEU A 514 -17.10 -27.65 15.39
N SER A 515 -18.05 -27.77 14.47
CA SER A 515 -19.48 -27.89 14.80
C SER A 515 -19.88 -29.34 15.06
N GLU A 516 -19.80 -30.20 14.05
CA GLU A 516 -20.23 -31.60 14.06
C GLU A 516 -19.13 -32.48 13.43
N PRO A 517 -18.19 -33.00 14.25
CA PRO A 517 -17.07 -33.78 13.76
C PRO A 517 -17.47 -34.91 12.81
N ASN A 518 -16.86 -34.96 11.63
CA ASN A 518 -17.21 -35.90 10.56
C ASN A 518 -15.97 -36.68 10.11
N ILE A 519 -16.15 -37.95 9.74
CA ILE A 519 -15.04 -38.79 9.28
C ILE A 519 -14.43 -38.28 7.96
N ILE A 520 -15.26 -37.74 7.07
CA ILE A 520 -14.85 -37.21 5.78
C ILE A 520 -14.04 -35.94 5.98
N THR A 521 -14.49 -35.01 6.83
CA THR A 521 -13.76 -33.76 7.13
C THR A 521 -12.38 -34.06 7.70
N ARG A 522 -12.27 -35.00 8.65
CA ARG A 522 -10.97 -35.44 9.18
C ARG A 522 -10.05 -36.00 8.11
N LYS A 523 -10.57 -36.82 7.19
CA LYS A 523 -9.79 -37.38 6.08
C LYS A 523 -9.33 -36.31 5.11
N VAL A 524 -10.18 -35.36 4.76
CA VAL A 524 -9.86 -34.24 3.86
C VAL A 524 -8.84 -33.31 4.50
N ILE A 525 -9.05 -32.91 5.76
CA ILE A 525 -8.09 -32.11 6.52
C ILE A 525 -6.76 -32.85 6.62
N ALA A 526 -6.77 -34.16 6.89
CA ALA A 526 -5.56 -34.96 6.97
C ALA A 526 -4.80 -35.06 5.65
N MET A 527 -5.54 -35.28 4.56
CA MET A 527 -4.98 -35.26 3.20
C MET A 527 -4.38 -33.89 2.89
N ALA A 528 -5.12 -32.81 3.11
CA ALA A 528 -4.68 -31.45 2.82
C ALA A 528 -3.42 -31.09 3.60
N LEU A 529 -3.38 -31.42 4.90
CA LEU A 529 -2.22 -31.19 5.75
C LEU A 529 -1.01 -32.04 5.36
N LYS A 530 -1.20 -33.23 4.80
CA LYS A 530 -0.09 -34.07 4.32
C LYS A 530 0.43 -33.64 2.95
N ILE A 531 -0.44 -33.18 2.06
CA ILE A 531 -0.07 -32.73 0.70
C ILE A 531 0.52 -31.31 0.75
N ALA A 532 -0.19 -30.37 1.36
CA ALA A 532 0.18 -28.96 1.43
C ALA A 532 -0.07 -28.42 2.86
N PRO A 533 0.77 -28.81 3.85
CA PRO A 533 0.60 -28.42 5.24
C PRO A 533 0.49 -26.90 5.41
N GLN A 534 1.31 -26.13 4.69
CA GLN A 534 1.35 -24.70 4.92
C GLN A 534 0.15 -23.97 4.33
N ALA A 535 -0.28 -24.36 3.13
CA ALA A 535 -1.46 -23.78 2.50
C ALA A 535 -2.72 -24.11 3.32
N SER A 536 -2.85 -25.37 3.74
CA SER A 536 -3.97 -25.84 4.56
C SER A 536 -4.03 -25.12 5.90
N LEU A 537 -2.90 -25.00 6.58
CA LEU A 537 -2.84 -24.32 7.85
C LEU A 537 -3.06 -22.80 7.69
N SER A 538 -2.51 -22.17 6.64
CA SER A 538 -2.77 -20.77 6.30
C SER A 538 -4.26 -20.50 6.10
N CYS A 539 -4.96 -21.43 5.44
CA CYS A 539 -6.41 -21.38 5.30
C CYS A 539 -7.08 -21.37 6.67
N PHE A 540 -6.73 -22.30 7.57
CA PHE A 540 -7.33 -22.36 8.90
C PHE A 540 -7.03 -21.13 9.77
N ILE A 541 -5.85 -20.52 9.67
CA ILE A 541 -5.55 -19.27 10.41
C ILE A 541 -6.51 -18.17 9.98
N GLY A 542 -6.67 -17.94 8.67
CA GLY A 542 -7.48 -16.86 8.15
C GLY A 542 -8.91 -16.85 8.74
N LEU A 543 -9.46 -18.05 8.96
CA LEU A 543 -10.78 -18.27 9.55
C LEU A 543 -10.87 -17.97 11.05
N GLN A 544 -9.75 -17.82 11.75
CA GLN A 544 -9.66 -17.69 13.22
C GLN A 544 -9.24 -16.29 13.70
N LEU A 545 -8.91 -15.36 12.78
CA LEU A 545 -8.36 -14.03 13.10
C LEU A 545 -9.42 -13.01 13.60
N LYS A 546 -10.21 -13.40 14.60
CA LYS A 546 -10.90 -12.43 15.46
C LYS A 546 -9.87 -11.78 16.37
N ARG A 547 -9.48 -10.56 15.99
CA ARG A 547 -8.83 -9.47 16.76
C ARG A 547 -7.54 -9.05 16.05
N LEU A 548 -7.53 -7.83 15.55
CA LEU A 548 -6.32 -7.09 15.16
C LEU A 548 -5.43 -6.90 16.40
N GLY A 549 -4.76 -7.96 16.87
CA GLY A 549 -3.78 -7.85 17.95
C GLY A 549 -3.25 -9.14 18.59
N SER A 550 -3.99 -10.25 18.65
CA SER A 550 -3.49 -11.53 19.23
C SER A 550 -4.54 -12.65 19.21
N PHE A 551 -4.09 -13.90 19.45
CA PHE A 551 -5.00 -14.99 19.83
C PHE A 551 -5.78 -14.58 21.09
N GLY A 552 -7.11 -14.49 20.98
CA GLY A 552 -7.96 -14.06 22.09
C GLY A 552 -7.86 -14.94 23.33
N GLU A 553 -7.50 -16.22 23.20
CA GLU A 553 -7.30 -17.17 24.30
C GLU A 553 -6.24 -18.26 23.96
N PRO A 554 -5.30 -18.61 24.87
CA PRO A 554 -4.30 -19.68 24.66
C PRO A 554 -4.87 -21.06 24.33
N GLU A 555 -6.12 -21.33 24.72
CA GLU A 555 -6.79 -22.62 24.47
C GLU A 555 -7.18 -22.82 23.01
N GLN A 556 -7.44 -21.74 22.26
CA GLN A 556 -7.72 -21.84 20.82
C GLN A 556 -6.49 -22.31 20.03
N LYS A 557 -5.32 -21.74 20.37
CA LYS A 557 -4.02 -22.18 19.85
C LYS A 557 -3.76 -23.65 20.17
N LYS A 558 -3.97 -24.07 21.43
CA LYS A 558 -3.81 -25.48 21.82
C LYS A 558 -4.75 -26.39 21.05
N GLN A 559 -5.99 -25.98 20.82
CA GLN A 559 -6.98 -26.79 20.10
C GLN A 559 -6.60 -26.98 18.62
N ILE A 560 -6.16 -25.93 17.93
CA ILE A 560 -5.67 -26.02 16.55
C ILE A 560 -4.46 -26.96 16.50
N LEU A 561 -3.44 -26.72 17.33
CA LEU A 561 -2.23 -27.56 17.36
C LEU A 561 -2.52 -29.01 17.77
N ALA A 562 -3.44 -29.25 18.70
CA ALA A 562 -3.85 -30.60 19.12
C ALA A 562 -4.54 -31.37 17.99
N ASN A 563 -5.40 -30.72 17.21
CA ASN A 563 -6.04 -31.34 16.05
C ASN A 563 -5.00 -31.71 14.97
N LEU A 564 -3.96 -30.90 14.79
CA LEU A 564 -2.87 -31.15 13.83
C LEU A 564 -1.94 -32.29 14.27
N GLN A 565 -1.68 -32.42 15.57
CA GLN A 565 -0.89 -33.52 16.12
C GLN A 565 -1.54 -34.89 15.88
N GLN A 566 -2.86 -34.96 15.76
CA GLN A 566 -3.60 -36.20 15.45
C GLN A 566 -3.42 -36.65 13.99
N VAL A 567 -2.91 -35.79 13.11
CA VAL A 567 -2.84 -36.01 11.66
C VAL A 567 -1.45 -36.50 11.20
N ASN A 568 -0.53 -36.76 12.15
CA ASN A 568 0.85 -37.20 11.85
C ASN A 568 1.61 -36.19 10.96
N VAL A 569 1.34 -34.89 11.18
CA VAL A 569 2.13 -33.78 10.62
C VAL A 569 3.53 -33.85 11.20
N ASP A 570 4.55 -33.63 10.36
CA ASP A 570 5.94 -33.57 10.84
C ASP A 570 6.09 -32.48 11.90
N THR A 571 6.74 -32.80 13.01
CA THR A 571 6.89 -31.89 14.14
C THR A 571 7.54 -30.56 13.76
N TYR A 572 8.48 -30.56 12.81
CA TYR A 572 9.18 -29.35 12.38
C TYR A 572 8.35 -28.49 11.44
N ASP A 573 7.45 -29.10 10.65
CA ASP A 573 6.45 -28.38 9.88
C ASP A 573 5.45 -27.68 10.79
N LEU A 574 5.04 -28.33 11.88
CA LEU A 574 4.21 -27.73 12.91
C LEU A 574 4.93 -26.54 13.56
N LEU A 575 6.19 -26.70 13.97
CA LEU A 575 6.97 -25.61 14.56
C LEU A 575 7.18 -24.42 13.61
N THR A 576 7.38 -24.69 12.32
CA THR A 576 7.48 -23.63 11.30
C THR A 576 6.18 -22.86 11.14
N PHE A 577 5.06 -23.55 11.23
CA PHE A 577 3.75 -22.93 11.23
C PHE A 577 3.53 -22.08 12.49
N GLU A 578 3.92 -22.59 13.67
CA GLU A 578 3.91 -21.82 14.91
C GLU A 578 4.73 -20.53 14.80
N VAL A 579 5.89 -20.57 14.12
CA VAL A 579 6.72 -19.38 13.86
C VAL A 579 5.96 -18.34 13.05
N ARG A 580 5.36 -18.74 11.91
CA ARG A 580 4.59 -17.84 11.05
C ARG A 580 3.42 -17.19 11.78
N LEU A 581 2.77 -17.95 12.66
CA LEU A 581 1.70 -17.45 13.52
C LEU A 581 2.20 -16.46 14.55
N ALA A 582 3.20 -16.84 15.34
CA ALA A 582 3.66 -16.04 16.45
C ALA A 582 4.25 -14.71 16.00
N GLN A 583 5.00 -14.70 14.89
CA GLN A 583 5.66 -13.52 14.35
C GLN A 583 4.69 -12.36 14.03
N GLY A 584 3.43 -12.66 13.69
CA GLY A 584 2.43 -11.64 13.36
C GLY A 584 1.50 -11.23 14.50
N TYR A 585 1.47 -11.98 15.62
CA TYR A 585 0.37 -11.87 16.60
C TYR A 585 0.76 -12.07 18.07
N ASP A 586 1.93 -12.65 18.38
CA ASP A 586 2.35 -12.94 19.76
C ASP A 586 3.89 -13.04 19.84
N ILE A 587 4.53 -11.90 20.14
CA ILE A 587 5.99 -11.79 20.22
C ILE A 587 6.57 -12.65 21.34
N GLN A 588 5.85 -12.83 22.46
CA GLN A 588 6.34 -13.66 23.57
C GLN A 588 6.34 -15.15 23.22
N TRP A 589 5.36 -15.61 22.44
CA TRP A 589 5.38 -16.96 21.87
C TRP A 589 6.47 -17.09 20.82
N TYR A 590 6.64 -16.09 19.96
CA TYR A 590 7.65 -16.09 18.92
C TYR A 590 9.06 -16.21 19.53
N GLU A 591 9.36 -15.41 20.55
CA GLU A 591 10.63 -15.47 21.28
C GLU A 591 10.89 -16.87 21.87
N LYS A 592 9.86 -17.55 22.39
CA LYS A 592 9.99 -18.94 22.89
C LYS A 592 10.39 -19.91 21.78
N LEU A 593 9.85 -19.76 20.57
CA LEU A 593 10.21 -20.60 19.41
C LEU A 593 11.65 -20.34 18.95
N VAL A 594 12.08 -19.08 18.92
CA VAL A 594 13.48 -18.72 18.63
C VAL A 594 14.42 -19.33 19.67
N LYS A 595 14.12 -19.18 20.97
CA LYS A 595 14.89 -19.81 22.07
C LYS A 595 14.88 -21.34 21.99
N GLN A 596 13.79 -21.94 21.52
CA GLN A 596 13.72 -23.38 21.28
C GLN A 596 14.67 -23.80 20.17
N TYR A 597 14.68 -23.11 19.03
CA TYR A 597 15.61 -23.36 17.92
C TYR A 597 17.07 -23.27 18.37
N VAL A 598 17.43 -22.24 19.13
CA VAL A 598 18.79 -22.02 19.67
C VAL A 598 19.27 -23.21 20.51
N LYS A 599 18.38 -23.78 21.34
CA LYS A 599 18.69 -24.91 22.25
C LYS A 599 18.72 -26.27 21.55
N MET A 600 18.21 -26.38 20.32
CA MET A 600 18.18 -27.64 19.58
C MET A 600 19.58 -28.10 19.15
N LYS A 601 19.74 -29.41 19.01
CA LYS A 601 20.94 -30.01 18.42
C LYS A 601 21.01 -29.67 16.93
N LYS A 602 22.21 -29.66 16.36
CA LYS A 602 22.44 -29.35 14.94
C LYS A 602 21.56 -30.20 13.99
N SER A 603 21.41 -31.50 14.25
CA SER A 603 20.58 -32.40 13.44
C SER A 603 19.09 -32.06 13.46
N ASP A 604 18.59 -31.52 14.58
CA ASP A 604 17.20 -31.14 14.73
C ASP A 604 16.96 -29.77 14.08
N ARG A 605 17.92 -28.85 14.21
CA ARG A 605 17.92 -27.58 13.46
C ARG A 605 17.93 -27.81 11.95
N GLU A 606 18.77 -28.70 11.43
CA GLU A 606 18.79 -29.01 10.00
C GLU A 606 17.45 -29.57 9.48
N ARG A 607 16.68 -30.28 10.31
CA ARG A 607 15.31 -30.70 9.97
C ARG A 607 14.33 -29.54 10.02
N TRP A 608 14.45 -28.68 11.02
CA TRP A 608 13.64 -27.47 11.11
C TRP A 608 13.95 -26.49 9.99
N ASP A 609 15.21 -26.33 9.58
CA ASP A 609 15.61 -25.48 8.45
C ASP A 609 14.96 -25.95 7.15
N LYS A 610 14.84 -27.26 6.93
CA LYS A 610 14.08 -27.81 5.80
C LYS A 610 12.59 -27.50 5.88
N ALA A 611 12.03 -27.39 7.08
CA ALA A 611 10.64 -26.99 7.26
C ALA A 611 10.47 -25.47 7.10
N LEU A 612 11.36 -24.64 7.66
CA LEU A 612 11.40 -23.18 7.51
C LEU A 612 11.63 -22.74 6.06
N ALA A 613 12.38 -23.51 5.27
CA ALA A 613 12.52 -23.26 3.85
C ALA A 613 11.18 -23.31 3.09
N LYS A 614 10.15 -23.93 3.67
CA LYS A 614 8.85 -24.05 3.03
C LYS A 614 8.02 -22.75 3.08
N VAL A 615 8.25 -21.86 4.06
CA VAL A 615 7.53 -20.57 4.18
C VAL A 615 8.18 -19.45 3.34
N THR A 616 7.53 -18.29 3.27
CA THR A 616 8.07 -17.13 2.54
C THR A 616 9.47 -16.74 3.04
N PRO A 617 10.36 -16.25 2.15
CA PRO A 617 11.68 -15.79 2.56
C PRO A 617 11.62 -14.70 3.63
N ALA A 618 10.59 -13.83 3.63
CA ALA A 618 10.39 -12.87 4.70
C ALA A 618 10.27 -13.57 6.07
N THR A 619 9.31 -14.47 6.25
CA THR A 619 9.13 -15.21 7.51
C THR A 619 10.42 -15.93 7.93
N LYS A 620 11.05 -16.64 7.00
CA LYS A 620 12.25 -17.45 7.23
C LYS A 620 13.49 -16.60 7.58
N ASP A 621 13.79 -15.57 6.79
CA ASP A 621 15.02 -14.79 6.91
C ASP A 621 14.99 -13.93 8.17
N TYR A 622 13.84 -13.34 8.50
CA TYR A 622 13.66 -12.62 9.76
C TYR A 622 13.70 -13.56 10.97
N PHE A 623 13.18 -14.79 10.86
CA PHE A 623 13.38 -15.81 11.90
C PHE A 623 14.87 -16.11 12.14
N TYR A 624 15.65 -16.29 11.07
CA TYR A 624 17.09 -16.52 11.21
C TYR A 624 17.86 -15.31 11.75
N LEU A 625 17.43 -14.09 11.40
CA LEU A 625 17.96 -12.86 11.99
C LEU A 625 17.68 -12.81 13.50
N ASP A 626 16.48 -13.18 13.94
CA ASP A 626 16.13 -13.19 15.36
C ASP A 626 16.84 -14.30 16.15
N VAL A 627 17.09 -15.45 15.52
CA VAL A 627 18.01 -16.47 16.06
C VAL A 627 19.41 -15.88 16.26
N TYR A 628 19.92 -15.14 15.26
CA TYR A 628 21.22 -14.49 15.35
C TYR A 628 21.25 -13.45 16.48
N ARG A 629 20.22 -12.61 16.62
CA ARG A 629 20.10 -11.61 17.69
C ARG A 629 20.16 -12.24 19.09
N LEU A 630 19.41 -13.30 19.32
CA LEU A 630 19.38 -13.97 20.63
C LEU A 630 20.59 -14.87 20.88
N ALA A 631 21.20 -15.41 19.83
CA ALA A 631 22.35 -16.31 19.93
C ALA A 631 23.28 -16.24 18.71
N PRO A 632 24.15 -15.22 18.62
CA PRO A 632 25.00 -14.97 17.43
C PRO A 632 25.96 -16.12 17.09
N LYS A 633 26.25 -16.99 18.05
CA LYS A 633 27.11 -18.17 17.88
C LYS A 633 26.41 -19.34 17.20
N VAL A 634 25.08 -19.31 17.06
CA VAL A 634 24.29 -20.33 16.38
C VAL A 634 24.31 -20.05 14.89
N THR A 635 24.91 -20.96 14.12
CA THR A 635 24.91 -20.88 12.65
C THR A 635 23.52 -21.10 12.09
N THR A 636 23.06 -20.23 11.21
CA THR A 636 21.81 -20.36 10.44
C THR A 636 22.11 -20.49 8.95
N PRO A 637 21.15 -21.00 8.13
CA PRO A 637 21.32 -21.07 6.68
C PRO A 637 21.38 -19.71 5.96
N LEU A 638 21.10 -18.60 6.66
CA LEU A 638 20.90 -17.28 6.04
C LEU A 638 22.11 -16.84 5.21
N ILE A 639 23.32 -16.90 5.76
CA ILE A 639 24.56 -16.48 5.06
C ILE A 639 24.80 -17.27 3.76
N TYR A 640 24.41 -18.55 3.70
CA TYR A 640 24.60 -19.39 2.52
C TYR A 640 23.62 -19.05 1.38
N GLN A 641 22.61 -18.22 1.63
CA GLN A 641 21.63 -17.76 0.62
C GLN A 641 22.02 -16.42 -0.02
N ARG A 642 23.24 -15.94 0.24
CA ARG A 642 23.75 -14.69 -0.31
C ARG A 642 23.77 -14.67 -1.83
N GLU A 643 24.09 -15.80 -2.46
CA GLU A 643 24.13 -15.91 -3.92
C GLU A 643 22.74 -15.63 -4.53
N ASN A 644 21.69 -16.22 -3.97
CA ASN A 644 20.29 -15.98 -4.38
C ASN A 644 19.87 -14.51 -4.15
N MET A 645 20.33 -13.90 -3.06
CA MET A 645 20.11 -12.46 -2.83
C MET A 645 20.82 -11.60 -3.88
N ILE A 646 22.07 -11.91 -4.24
CA ILE A 646 22.82 -11.18 -5.28
C ILE A 646 22.15 -11.35 -6.65
N GLU A 647 21.69 -12.56 -6.98
CA GLU A 647 20.99 -12.82 -8.24
C GLU A 647 19.69 -12.01 -8.34
N ALA A 648 18.90 -11.97 -7.26
CA ALA A 648 17.68 -11.17 -7.21
C ALA A 648 17.96 -9.65 -7.24
N LEU A 649 19.03 -9.20 -6.60
CA LEU A 649 19.48 -7.81 -6.67
C LEU A 649 19.78 -7.42 -8.13
N ILE A 650 20.56 -8.25 -8.82
CA ILE A 650 20.99 -8.00 -10.20
C ILE A 650 19.83 -8.07 -11.18
N SER A 651 18.94 -9.05 -11.05
CA SER A 651 17.77 -9.13 -11.91
C SER A 651 16.87 -7.90 -11.80
N SER A 652 16.87 -7.24 -10.64
CA SER A 652 16.08 -6.05 -10.37
C SER A 652 16.81 -4.76 -10.75
N THR A 653 18.15 -4.74 -10.74
CA THR A 653 18.94 -3.53 -10.99
C THR A 653 19.68 -3.53 -12.33
N LEU A 654 19.63 -4.58 -13.14
CA LEU A 654 20.28 -4.55 -14.45
C LEU A 654 19.65 -3.45 -15.33
N TYR A 655 20.48 -2.66 -16.01
CA TYR A 655 19.98 -1.68 -16.99
C TYR A 655 19.28 -2.40 -18.15
N PHE A 656 18.13 -1.86 -18.56
CA PHE A 656 17.55 -2.20 -19.84
C PHE A 656 18.50 -1.77 -20.97
N ASP A 657 18.44 -2.46 -22.11
CA ASP A 657 19.44 -2.34 -23.17
C ASP A 657 19.61 -0.91 -23.68
N ASP A 658 18.56 -0.10 -23.67
CA ASP A 658 18.53 1.29 -24.12
C ASP A 658 19.31 2.24 -23.21
N ASP A 659 19.16 2.17 -21.88
CA ASP A 659 19.97 2.94 -20.92
C ASP A 659 21.45 2.59 -21.05
N PHE A 660 21.75 1.31 -21.25
CA PHE A 660 23.11 0.82 -21.47
C PHE A 660 23.68 1.35 -22.79
N ILE A 661 22.91 1.31 -23.88
CA ILE A 661 23.31 1.84 -25.20
C ILE A 661 23.53 3.36 -25.13
N ALA A 662 22.68 4.10 -24.40
CA ALA A 662 22.83 5.53 -24.16
C ALA A 662 24.19 5.88 -23.53
N THR A 663 24.77 5.01 -22.70
CA THR A 663 26.10 5.26 -22.09
C THR A 663 27.26 5.35 -23.09
N TYR A 664 27.10 4.85 -24.32
CA TYR A 664 28.12 4.90 -25.36
C TYR A 664 28.14 6.20 -26.17
N PHE A 665 27.16 7.07 -25.95
CA PHE A 665 27.01 8.34 -26.66
C PHE A 665 27.14 9.51 -25.69
N ASN A 666 27.82 10.57 -26.12
CA ASN A 666 27.89 11.79 -25.32
C ASN A 666 26.61 12.65 -25.51
N GLN A 667 26.43 13.67 -24.66
CA GLN A 667 25.25 14.55 -24.67
C GLN A 667 25.00 15.30 -25.99
N LYS A 668 26.00 15.42 -26.87
CA LYS A 668 25.83 16.01 -28.21
C LYS A 668 25.43 14.99 -29.27
N GLU A 669 25.75 13.72 -29.03
CA GLU A 669 25.44 12.61 -29.92
C GLU A 669 24.07 12.02 -29.62
N LEU A 670 23.66 11.97 -28.35
CA LEU A 670 22.37 11.43 -27.91
C LEU A 670 21.33 12.54 -27.76
N LEU A 671 20.31 12.52 -28.62
CA LEU A 671 19.24 13.51 -28.60
C LEU A 671 18.00 13.05 -27.83
N PHE A 672 17.75 11.73 -27.79
CA PHE A 672 16.66 11.11 -27.04
C PHE A 672 16.94 9.62 -26.79
N SER A 673 16.50 9.09 -25.65
CA SER A 673 16.53 7.66 -25.31
C SER A 673 15.43 7.38 -24.29
N ASP A 674 14.28 6.85 -24.73
CA ASP A 674 13.17 6.48 -23.84
C ASP A 674 12.11 5.63 -24.57
N HIS A 675 11.05 5.26 -23.86
CA HIS A 675 9.84 4.64 -24.41
C HIS A 675 9.04 5.59 -25.32
N ILE A 676 8.22 4.99 -26.19
CA ILE A 676 7.35 5.75 -27.10
C ILE A 676 6.41 6.72 -26.40
N GLU A 677 5.90 6.34 -25.22
CA GLU A 677 4.93 7.14 -24.45
C GLU A 677 5.51 8.49 -24.02
N PHE A 678 6.84 8.61 -23.99
CA PHE A 678 7.57 9.80 -23.58
C PHE A 678 8.27 10.50 -24.76
N LEU A 679 8.00 10.10 -26.01
CA LEU A 679 8.63 10.70 -27.19
C LEU A 679 8.15 12.16 -27.37
N PRO A 680 9.06 13.15 -27.40
CA PRO A 680 8.68 14.54 -27.69
C PRO A 680 8.04 14.71 -29.08
N GLU A 681 7.03 15.58 -29.19
CA GLU A 681 6.33 15.87 -30.46
C GLU A 681 7.29 16.20 -31.63
N LYS A 682 8.41 16.88 -31.34
CA LYS A 682 9.44 17.25 -32.34
C LYS A 682 10.13 16.04 -32.99
N PHE A 683 10.00 14.84 -32.41
CA PHE A 683 10.56 13.60 -32.90
C PHE A 683 9.50 12.65 -33.46
N GLU A 684 8.20 13.01 -33.42
CA GLU A 684 7.15 12.33 -34.19
C GLU A 684 7.21 12.69 -35.69
N LEU A 685 8.41 12.65 -36.25
CA LEU A 685 8.68 12.94 -37.66
C LEU A 685 8.51 11.68 -38.52
N PRO A 686 8.31 11.83 -39.84
CA PRO A 686 8.29 10.71 -40.76
C PRO A 686 9.55 9.84 -40.63
N VAL A 687 9.37 8.52 -40.59
CA VAL A 687 10.50 7.59 -40.48
C VAL A 687 10.94 7.11 -41.87
N SER A 688 12.23 7.21 -42.14
CA SER A 688 12.89 6.69 -43.33
C SER A 688 13.91 5.60 -42.99
N LEU A 689 14.32 4.82 -43.99
CA LEU A 689 15.28 3.73 -43.82
C LEU A 689 16.66 4.15 -44.31
N HIS A 690 17.69 3.89 -43.52
CA HIS A 690 19.06 3.93 -44.01
C HIS A 690 19.31 2.79 -45.02
N GLN A 691 20.28 2.96 -45.93
CA GLN A 691 20.63 1.96 -46.94
C GLN A 691 21.10 0.63 -46.32
N GLN A 692 21.68 0.70 -45.12
CA GLN A 692 22.08 -0.43 -44.31
C GLN A 692 21.52 -0.23 -42.90
N VAL A 693 20.55 -1.06 -42.52
CA VAL A 693 20.00 -1.09 -41.16
C VAL A 693 20.67 -2.24 -40.41
N LEU A 694 21.41 -1.91 -39.36
CA LEU A 694 22.09 -2.88 -38.51
C LEU A 694 21.05 -3.69 -37.72
N THR A 695 21.27 -5.01 -37.63
CA THR A 695 20.44 -5.90 -36.80
C THR A 695 21.23 -6.31 -35.58
N ILE A 696 20.70 -6.00 -34.40
CA ILE A 696 21.32 -6.31 -33.12
C ILE A 696 20.56 -7.50 -32.51
N LYS A 697 21.30 -8.53 -32.09
CA LYS A 697 20.72 -9.66 -31.39
C LYS A 697 20.54 -9.28 -29.92
N ASN A 698 19.30 -9.06 -29.51
CA ASN A 698 18.98 -8.75 -28.13
C ASN A 698 17.59 -9.27 -27.74
N ASP A 699 17.35 -9.41 -26.44
CA ASP A 699 16.08 -9.89 -25.90
C ASP A 699 15.04 -8.75 -25.75
N VAL A 700 15.47 -7.48 -25.85
CA VAL A 700 14.61 -6.28 -25.80
C VAL A 700 14.45 -5.65 -27.18
N ASN A 701 13.22 -5.26 -27.52
CA ASN A 701 12.88 -4.60 -28.79
C ASN A 701 13.21 -3.10 -28.75
N PHE A 702 14.33 -2.69 -29.33
CA PHE A 702 14.70 -1.28 -29.44
C PHE A 702 15.18 -0.93 -30.86
N VAL A 703 15.25 0.38 -31.11
CA VAL A 703 15.57 0.96 -32.40
C VAL A 703 16.43 2.20 -32.26
N ILE A 704 17.30 2.43 -33.24
CA ILE A 704 18.20 3.59 -33.28
C ILE A 704 17.93 4.39 -34.54
N PHE A 705 17.66 5.68 -34.37
CA PHE A 705 17.50 6.66 -35.45
C PHE A 705 18.63 7.69 -35.46
N LEU A 706 18.92 8.21 -36.65
CA LEU A 706 19.57 9.51 -36.80
C LEU A 706 18.49 10.57 -37.01
N TYR A 707 18.61 11.68 -36.30
CA TYR A 707 17.75 12.85 -36.44
C TYR A 707 18.19 13.70 -37.62
N ASP A 708 17.34 13.76 -38.65
CA ASP A 708 17.45 14.70 -39.75
C ASP A 708 16.36 15.78 -39.61
N VAL A 709 16.61 16.96 -40.19
CA VAL A 709 15.77 18.17 -39.99
C VAL A 709 14.29 17.92 -40.30
N GLU A 710 13.99 16.96 -41.19
CA GLU A 710 12.63 16.64 -41.62
C GLU A 710 12.23 15.17 -41.39
N SER A 711 13.10 14.31 -40.85
CA SER A 711 12.80 12.87 -40.71
C SER A 711 13.66 12.16 -39.66
N LEU A 712 13.20 10.99 -39.21
CA LEU A 712 14.02 10.05 -38.44
C LEU A 712 14.52 8.94 -39.36
N ILE A 713 15.84 8.75 -39.45
CA ILE A 713 16.45 7.74 -40.31
C ILE A 713 16.79 6.51 -39.47
N LEU A 714 16.09 5.39 -39.68
CA LEU A 714 16.35 4.13 -38.98
C LEU A 714 17.72 3.56 -39.41
N VAL A 715 18.63 3.40 -38.45
CA VAL A 715 19.99 2.90 -38.68
C VAL A 715 20.28 1.57 -37.98
N ALA A 716 19.60 1.25 -36.88
CA ALA A 716 19.71 -0.05 -36.23
C ALA A 716 18.40 -0.49 -35.58
N LYS A 717 18.19 -1.81 -35.46
CA LYS A 717 17.04 -2.40 -34.78
C LYS A 717 17.37 -3.75 -34.15
N THR A 718 16.59 -4.18 -33.17
CA THR A 718 16.62 -5.56 -32.68
C THR A 718 16.15 -6.56 -33.76
N ASP A 719 16.67 -7.78 -33.70
CA ASP A 719 16.15 -8.92 -34.47
C ASP A 719 14.65 -9.16 -34.18
N GLY A 720 13.88 -9.59 -35.19
CA GLY A 720 12.42 -9.81 -35.05
C GLY A 720 11.52 -8.58 -35.16
N VAL A 721 12.05 -7.35 -35.03
CA VAL A 721 11.28 -6.12 -35.24
C VAL A 721 10.98 -5.91 -36.73
N THR A 722 9.70 -5.81 -37.10
CA THR A 722 9.24 -5.61 -38.50
C THR A 722 8.87 -4.15 -38.75
N PHE A 723 9.38 -3.59 -39.85
CA PHE A 723 9.23 -2.17 -40.19
C PHE A 723 8.41 -1.96 -41.47
N CYS A 724 7.53 -0.94 -41.47
CA CYS A 724 6.79 -0.49 -42.65
C CYS A 724 7.23 0.93 -43.03
N SER A 725 7.84 1.10 -44.21
CA SER A 725 8.30 2.41 -44.68
C SER A 725 7.15 3.39 -44.91
N GLY A 726 7.29 4.62 -44.41
CA GLY A 726 6.35 5.72 -44.64
C GLY A 726 5.23 5.85 -43.61
N SER A 727 5.29 5.15 -42.47
CA SER A 727 4.42 5.46 -41.33
C SER A 727 4.97 6.64 -40.54
N ASN A 728 4.08 7.55 -40.14
CA ASN A 728 4.38 8.54 -39.10
C ASN A 728 4.26 7.93 -37.69
N SER A 729 3.70 6.73 -37.58
CA SER A 729 3.59 5.99 -36.32
C SER A 729 4.84 5.16 -36.09
N ILE A 730 5.46 5.37 -34.93
CA ILE A 730 6.65 4.66 -34.48
C ILE A 730 6.27 3.67 -33.38
N SER A 731 5.25 2.81 -33.57
CA SER A 731 4.67 1.94 -32.52
C SER A 731 5.19 0.50 -32.49
N TRP A 732 6.40 0.25 -32.99
CA TRP A 732 6.86 -1.09 -33.37
C TRP A 732 8.02 -1.63 -32.53
N ALA A 733 8.67 -0.77 -31.75
CA ALA A 733 9.62 -1.12 -30.70
C ALA A 733 9.13 -0.62 -29.33
N SER A 734 9.67 -1.17 -28.25
CA SER A 734 9.34 -0.70 -26.90
C SER A 734 10.18 0.50 -26.46
N HIS A 735 11.35 0.73 -27.09
CA HIS A 735 12.27 1.83 -26.77
C HIS A 735 12.91 2.45 -28.02
N TYR A 736 13.21 3.74 -27.94
CA TYR A 736 13.64 4.59 -29.05
C TYR A 736 14.90 5.35 -28.67
N ILE A 737 15.96 5.17 -29.46
CA ILE A 737 17.20 5.93 -29.33
C ILE A 737 17.32 6.84 -30.54
N ILE A 738 17.45 8.14 -30.33
CA ILE A 738 17.62 9.13 -31.38
C ILE A 738 18.97 9.81 -31.19
N LEU A 739 19.79 9.72 -32.22
CA LEU A 739 21.13 10.26 -32.26
C LEU A 739 21.19 11.45 -33.22
N ASP A 740 22.14 12.34 -33.01
CA ASP A 740 22.44 13.42 -33.94
C ASP A 740 22.98 12.86 -35.26
N ASN A 741 22.64 13.50 -36.39
CA ASN A 741 23.09 13.04 -37.72
C ASN A 741 24.62 13.10 -37.92
N GLN A 742 25.36 13.69 -36.98
CA GLN A 742 26.83 13.68 -36.97
C GLN A 742 27.43 12.38 -36.42
N VAL A 743 26.62 11.47 -35.85
CA VAL A 743 27.12 10.18 -35.35
C VAL A 743 27.54 9.28 -36.52
N ASP A 744 28.77 8.82 -36.47
CA ASP A 744 29.35 7.92 -37.47
C ASP A 744 28.70 6.51 -37.41
N LEU A 745 28.22 6.02 -38.55
CA LEU A 745 27.65 4.69 -38.71
C LEU A 745 28.67 3.57 -38.47
N ASP A 746 29.96 3.82 -38.72
CA ASP A 746 31.02 2.85 -38.43
C ASP A 746 31.18 2.66 -36.92
N LYS A 747 31.01 3.73 -36.13
CA LYS A 747 30.97 3.67 -34.67
C LYS A 747 29.78 2.82 -34.19
N LEU A 748 28.60 2.99 -34.79
CA LEU A 748 27.42 2.17 -34.45
C LEU A 748 27.60 0.69 -34.77
N THR A 749 28.28 0.37 -35.88
CA THR A 749 28.57 -1.01 -36.27
C THR A 749 29.50 -1.69 -35.28
N VAL A 750 30.56 -1.00 -34.86
CA VAL A 750 31.51 -1.52 -33.85
C VAL A 750 30.83 -1.70 -32.49
N LEU A 751 29.95 -0.76 -32.08
CA LEU A 751 29.20 -0.86 -30.84
C LEU A 751 28.19 -2.02 -30.88
N ALA A 752 27.53 -2.24 -32.02
CA ALA A 752 26.59 -3.35 -32.21
C ALA A 752 27.23 -4.72 -31.99
N GLU A 753 28.50 -4.89 -32.37
CA GLU A 753 29.26 -6.12 -32.14
C GLU A 753 29.71 -6.30 -30.67
N GLN A 754 29.72 -5.22 -29.89
CA GLN A 754 30.12 -5.20 -28.48
C GLN A 754 28.95 -5.35 -27.51
N PHE A 755 27.70 -5.33 -27.99
CA PHE A 755 26.53 -5.49 -27.14
C PHE A 755 26.46 -6.91 -26.56
N GLU A 756 26.84 -7.02 -25.29
CA GLU A 756 26.62 -8.23 -24.49
C GLU A 756 25.12 -8.48 -24.31
N SER A 757 24.69 -9.73 -24.42
CA SER A 757 23.30 -10.09 -24.14
C SER A 757 22.95 -9.82 -22.67
N TYR A 758 21.67 -9.59 -22.38
CA TYR A 758 21.17 -9.41 -21.02
C TYR A 758 21.70 -10.47 -20.03
N GLN A 759 21.68 -11.75 -20.43
CA GLN A 759 22.20 -12.85 -19.61
C GLN A 759 23.72 -12.79 -19.39
N ALA A 760 24.49 -12.34 -20.38
CA ALA A 760 25.93 -12.17 -20.24
C ALA A 760 26.26 -11.00 -19.28
N ARG A 761 25.58 -9.86 -19.46
CA ARG A 761 25.69 -8.69 -18.58
C ARG A 761 25.35 -9.04 -17.12
N ALA A 762 24.26 -9.77 -16.90
CA ALA A 762 23.87 -10.23 -15.57
C ALA A 762 24.95 -11.09 -14.89
N LYS A 763 25.55 -12.05 -15.63
CA LYS A 763 26.65 -12.88 -15.12
C LYS A 763 27.91 -12.07 -14.83
N THR A 764 28.26 -11.13 -15.70
CA THR A 764 29.40 -10.22 -15.52
C THR A 764 29.21 -9.37 -14.26
N LEU A 765 28.02 -8.78 -14.09
CA LEU A 765 27.69 -7.98 -12.91
C LEU A 765 27.65 -8.84 -11.62
N GLN A 766 27.15 -10.07 -11.69
CA GLN A 766 27.14 -11.00 -10.54
C GLN A 766 28.52 -11.32 -10.04
N LYS A 767 29.43 -11.60 -10.98
CA LYS A 767 30.84 -11.78 -10.65
C LYS A 767 31.44 -10.51 -10.06
N ALA A 768 31.20 -9.36 -10.67
CA ALA A 768 31.74 -8.07 -10.20
C ALA A 768 31.26 -7.71 -8.79
N VAL A 769 29.98 -7.91 -8.48
CA VAL A 769 29.43 -7.72 -7.12
C VAL A 769 30.11 -8.69 -6.15
N THR A 770 30.24 -9.96 -6.51
CA THR A 770 30.90 -10.97 -5.66
C THR A 770 32.38 -10.63 -5.40
N ASP A 771 33.11 -10.22 -6.44
CA ASP A 771 34.51 -9.79 -6.35
C ASP A 771 34.64 -8.52 -5.50
N TYR A 772 33.70 -7.58 -5.60
CA TYR A 772 33.67 -6.39 -4.76
C TYR A 772 33.41 -6.74 -3.30
N LEU A 773 32.39 -7.57 -3.00
CA LEU A 773 32.04 -7.95 -1.64
C LEU A 773 33.15 -8.74 -0.95
N SER A 774 33.86 -9.58 -1.69
CA SER A 774 35.00 -10.37 -1.19
C SER A 774 36.30 -9.57 -1.06
N GLY A 775 36.35 -8.34 -1.55
CA GLY A 775 37.55 -7.51 -1.47
C GLY A 775 38.56 -7.68 -2.61
N VAL A 776 38.22 -8.44 -3.65
CA VAL A 776 39.07 -8.63 -4.84
C VAL A 776 39.21 -7.33 -5.63
N ILE A 777 38.13 -6.55 -5.72
CA ILE A 777 38.14 -5.21 -6.33
C ILE A 777 37.68 -4.15 -5.31
N ILE A 778 38.13 -2.91 -5.52
CA ILE A 778 37.70 -1.75 -4.72
C ILE A 778 36.44 -1.09 -5.32
N PHE A 779 35.73 -0.28 -4.53
CA PHE A 779 34.45 0.28 -4.98
C PHE A 779 34.61 1.19 -6.20
N SER A 780 35.70 1.96 -6.25
CA SER A 780 36.02 2.81 -7.42
C SER A 780 36.28 2.02 -8.70
N GLU A 781 36.86 0.82 -8.61
CA GLU A 781 37.02 -0.09 -9.76
C GLU A 781 35.67 -0.70 -10.16
N PHE A 782 34.86 -1.13 -9.19
CA PHE A 782 33.51 -1.62 -9.43
C PHE A 782 32.67 -0.58 -10.18
N GLN A 783 32.61 0.64 -9.67
CA GLN A 783 31.83 1.72 -10.27
C GLN A 783 32.34 2.08 -11.68
N ARG A 784 33.66 2.13 -11.86
CA ARG A 784 34.28 2.46 -13.16
C ARG A 784 34.00 1.42 -14.24
N TYR A 785 34.14 0.13 -13.92
CA TYR A 785 34.08 -0.93 -14.93
C TYR A 785 32.71 -1.59 -15.04
N PHE A 786 31.87 -1.50 -14.00
CA PHE A 786 30.59 -2.21 -13.97
C PHE A 786 29.40 -1.34 -13.59
N GLY A 787 29.62 -0.08 -13.20
CA GLY A 787 28.54 0.84 -12.84
C GLY A 787 27.52 1.06 -13.98
N HIS A 788 27.96 0.94 -15.23
CA HIS A 788 27.11 1.05 -16.42
C HIS A 788 26.27 -0.21 -16.70
N TYR A 789 26.46 -1.32 -15.97
CA TYR A 789 25.60 -2.51 -16.05
C TYR A 789 24.44 -2.45 -15.05
N SER A 790 24.48 -1.57 -14.05
CA SER A 790 23.52 -1.54 -12.94
C SER A 790 22.88 -0.16 -12.74
N ASP A 791 21.55 -0.11 -12.75
CA ASP A 791 20.76 1.03 -12.31
C ASP A 791 20.78 1.14 -10.79
N THR A 792 21.73 1.94 -10.29
CA THR A 792 21.89 2.21 -8.86
C THR A 792 20.65 2.86 -8.22
N LYS A 793 19.72 3.44 -9.00
CA LYS A 793 18.46 4.00 -8.46
C LYS A 793 17.54 2.91 -7.92
N LYS A 794 17.62 1.70 -8.47
CA LYS A 794 16.81 0.55 -8.06
C LYS A 794 17.33 -0.17 -6.82
N TYR A 795 18.51 0.20 -6.33
CA TYR A 795 19.00 -0.31 -5.06
C TYR A 795 18.15 0.23 -3.89
N ASP A 796 17.41 -0.68 -3.26
CA ASP A 796 16.61 -0.44 -2.06
C ASP A 796 16.71 -1.63 -1.08
N LEU A 797 16.20 -1.47 0.13
CA LEU A 797 15.96 -2.54 1.10
C LEU A 797 14.56 -3.16 0.97
N HIS A 798 13.59 -2.42 0.41
CA HIS A 798 12.16 -2.75 0.49
C HIS A 798 11.67 -3.72 -0.59
N ILE A 799 10.70 -4.54 -0.18
CA ILE A 799 10.18 -5.74 -0.85
C ILE A 799 9.48 -5.43 -2.18
N GLU A 800 8.96 -4.22 -2.38
CA GLU A 800 8.19 -3.86 -3.58
C GLU A 800 9.04 -3.81 -4.86
N ASN A 801 10.35 -3.54 -4.71
CA ASN A 801 11.29 -3.46 -5.83
C ASN A 801 11.98 -4.81 -6.15
N TYR A 802 11.71 -5.85 -5.34
CA TYR A 802 12.30 -7.18 -5.52
C TYR A 802 11.22 -8.25 -5.57
N SER A 803 11.55 -9.41 -6.14
CA SER A 803 10.68 -10.57 -6.03
C SER A 803 10.34 -10.83 -4.56
N LYS A 804 9.04 -10.93 -4.21
CA LYS A 804 8.60 -11.35 -2.87
C LYS A 804 9.07 -12.78 -2.48
N TYR A 805 9.73 -13.48 -3.41
CA TYR A 805 10.39 -14.79 -3.26
C TYR A 805 11.91 -14.76 -3.15
N SER A 806 12.53 -13.59 -3.22
CA SER A 806 13.97 -13.49 -3.01
C SER A 806 14.33 -13.43 -1.52
N THR A 807 15.53 -13.94 -1.21
CA THR A 807 16.18 -13.75 0.08
C THR A 807 16.31 -12.27 0.40
N ARG A 808 15.97 -11.89 1.63
CA ARG A 808 15.90 -10.50 2.06
C ARG A 808 17.30 -9.92 2.29
N ILE A 809 17.56 -8.75 1.68
CA ILE A 809 18.85 -8.06 1.74
C ILE A 809 19.17 -7.60 3.17
N LEU A 810 18.21 -6.98 3.86
CA LEU A 810 18.45 -6.42 5.20
C LEU A 810 18.90 -7.50 6.22
N PRO A 811 18.23 -8.65 6.36
CA PRO A 811 18.74 -9.76 7.18
C PRO A 811 20.17 -10.18 6.82
N GLN A 812 20.56 -10.22 5.54
CA GLN A 812 21.93 -10.57 5.12
C GLN A 812 22.97 -9.58 5.63
N ILE A 813 22.65 -8.28 5.61
CA ILE A 813 23.53 -7.23 6.15
C ILE A 813 23.66 -7.39 7.67
N LEU A 814 22.54 -7.55 8.37
CA LEU A 814 22.50 -7.53 9.83
C LEU A 814 23.17 -8.75 10.48
N VAL A 815 23.17 -9.91 9.81
CA VAL A 815 23.84 -11.12 10.32
C VAL A 815 25.28 -11.30 9.84
N GLU A 816 25.80 -10.41 8.97
CA GLU A 816 27.14 -10.54 8.41
C GLU A 816 28.21 -10.45 9.51
N PRO A 817 28.96 -11.54 9.77
CA PRO A 817 30.00 -11.53 10.81
C PRO A 817 31.25 -10.71 10.43
N ASP A 818 31.56 -10.54 9.14
CA ASP A 818 32.69 -9.74 8.67
C ASP A 818 32.28 -8.29 8.42
N GLU A 819 32.71 -7.39 9.32
CA GLU A 819 32.44 -5.96 9.23
C GLU A 819 32.83 -5.37 7.87
N GLN A 820 33.89 -5.85 7.22
CA GLN A 820 34.29 -5.34 5.90
C GLN A 820 33.29 -5.75 4.81
N VAL A 821 32.80 -6.99 4.83
CA VAL A 821 31.77 -7.45 3.89
C VAL A 821 30.46 -6.73 4.15
N GLN A 822 30.10 -6.51 5.43
CA GLN A 822 28.91 -5.75 5.82
C GLN A 822 28.96 -4.32 5.29
N LEU A 823 30.07 -3.61 5.54
CA LEU A 823 30.23 -2.23 5.07
C LEU A 823 30.24 -2.16 3.54
N ARG A 824 30.83 -3.15 2.84
CA ARG A 824 30.80 -3.23 1.36
C ARG A 824 29.38 -3.47 0.83
N LEU A 825 28.59 -4.34 1.47
CA LEU A 825 27.17 -4.53 1.13
C LEU A 825 26.39 -3.21 1.29
N ILE A 826 26.59 -2.50 2.40
CA ILE A 826 25.97 -1.20 2.64
C ILE A 826 26.40 -0.19 1.56
N LYS A 827 27.70 -0.12 1.27
CA LYS A 827 28.27 0.79 0.26
C LYS A 827 27.70 0.51 -1.15
N LEU A 828 27.53 -0.75 -1.52
CA LEU A 828 26.91 -1.14 -2.79
C LEU A 828 25.49 -0.58 -2.92
N LEU A 829 24.66 -0.79 -1.90
CA LEU A 829 23.27 -0.33 -1.91
C LEU A 829 23.17 1.20 -1.78
N CYS A 830 24.17 1.83 -1.16
CA CYS A 830 24.28 3.28 -1.04
C CYS A 830 25.04 3.94 -2.20
N SER A 831 25.21 3.23 -3.32
CA SER A 831 25.98 3.72 -4.47
C SER A 831 25.29 4.89 -5.19
N HIS A 832 23.96 4.94 -5.18
CA HIS A 832 23.24 6.13 -5.62
C HIS A 832 23.42 7.25 -4.60
N LYS A 833 23.93 8.40 -5.04
CA LYS A 833 24.26 9.54 -4.16
C LYS A 833 23.09 9.97 -3.26
N THR A 834 21.86 9.74 -3.72
CA THR A 834 20.66 10.39 -3.20
C THR A 834 19.79 9.42 -2.39
N ARG A 835 19.36 8.33 -3.02
CA ARG A 835 18.66 7.20 -2.39
C ARG A 835 19.53 6.45 -1.38
N GLY A 836 20.86 6.45 -1.57
CA GLY A 836 21.79 5.78 -0.67
C GLY A 836 21.71 6.28 0.76
N ASN A 837 21.44 7.57 0.99
CA ASN A 837 21.27 8.11 2.34
C ASN A 837 20.04 7.53 3.06
N ARG A 838 18.94 7.27 2.35
CA ARG A 838 17.76 6.61 2.93
C ARG A 838 18.06 5.18 3.33
N VAL A 839 18.71 4.45 2.43
CA VAL A 839 19.13 3.07 2.69
C VAL A 839 20.07 3.03 3.88
N LEU A 840 21.08 3.90 3.92
CA LEU A 840 22.02 4.03 5.02
C LEU A 840 21.32 4.34 6.34
N LYS A 841 20.39 5.31 6.37
CA LYS A 841 19.62 5.64 7.58
C LYS A 841 18.87 4.42 8.07
N LYS A 842 18.10 3.75 7.20
CA LYS A 842 17.34 2.53 7.56
C LYS A 842 18.25 1.39 8.05
N VAL A 843 19.36 1.11 7.38
CA VAL A 843 20.31 0.08 7.85
C VAL A 843 20.89 0.46 9.21
N ALA A 844 21.30 1.72 9.37
CA ALA A 844 21.84 2.24 10.61
C ALA A 844 20.83 2.07 11.75
N GLU A 845 19.55 2.38 11.54
CA GLU A 845 18.49 2.29 12.55
C GLU A 845 18.41 0.85 13.08
N GLN A 846 18.43 -0.10 12.15
CA GLN A 846 18.34 -1.52 12.50
C GLN A 846 19.60 -2.02 13.22
N LEU A 847 20.80 -1.61 12.78
CA LEU A 847 22.06 -1.94 13.46
C LEU A 847 22.14 -1.32 14.86
N PHE A 848 21.64 -0.10 15.02
CA PHE A 848 21.57 0.59 16.30
C PHE A 848 20.69 -0.18 17.29
N PHE A 849 19.45 -0.50 16.93
CA PHE A 849 18.58 -1.28 17.83
C PHE A 849 19.13 -2.69 18.12
N ASP A 850 19.74 -3.35 17.13
CA ASP A 850 20.37 -4.65 17.34
C ASP A 850 21.59 -4.57 18.29
N HIS A 851 22.38 -3.48 18.23
CA HIS A 851 23.47 -3.22 19.18
C HIS A 851 22.97 -3.09 20.62
N TYR A 852 21.88 -2.36 20.82
CA TYR A 852 21.30 -2.14 22.16
C TYR A 852 20.62 -3.40 22.72
N LEU A 853 19.97 -4.20 21.87
CA LEU A 853 19.47 -5.51 22.23
C LEU A 853 20.62 -6.42 22.72
N THR A 854 21.73 -6.44 21.98
CA THR A 854 22.91 -7.26 22.32
C THR A 854 23.58 -6.81 23.62
N ASN A 855 23.55 -5.52 23.92
CA ASN A 855 24.07 -4.94 25.16
C ASN A 855 23.10 -5.01 26.34
N GLY A 856 21.91 -5.59 26.17
CA GLY A 856 20.90 -5.74 27.22
C GLY A 856 20.18 -4.44 27.61
N SER A 857 20.29 -3.40 26.77
CA SER A 857 19.63 -2.11 26.96
C SER A 857 18.25 -2.03 26.29
N ALA A 858 17.93 -3.00 25.43
CA ALA A 858 16.61 -3.25 24.87
C ALA A 858 16.26 -4.73 25.04
N ASP A 859 14.98 -5.07 25.11
CA ASP A 859 14.53 -6.46 25.09
C ASP A 859 13.99 -6.87 23.72
N PHE A 860 13.71 -8.16 23.55
CA PHE A 860 13.25 -8.73 22.28
C PHE A 860 11.87 -8.22 21.88
N GLU A 861 11.04 -7.82 22.85
CA GLU A 861 9.69 -7.29 22.63
C GLU A 861 9.76 -5.86 22.09
N MET A 862 10.56 -4.99 22.73
CA MET A 862 10.85 -3.64 22.26
C MET A 862 11.37 -3.64 20.82
N ARG A 863 12.21 -4.62 20.45
CA ARG A 863 12.74 -4.72 19.08
C ARG A 863 11.66 -4.99 18.02
N HIS A 864 10.56 -5.62 18.39
CA HIS A 864 9.47 -5.99 17.49
C HIS A 864 8.28 -5.02 17.56
N ASP A 865 8.41 -3.95 18.34
CA ASP A 865 7.40 -2.91 18.44
C ASP A 865 7.32 -2.13 17.12
N PRO A 866 6.17 -2.16 16.42
CA PRO A 866 5.98 -1.43 15.17
C PRO A 866 5.97 0.10 15.36
N GLU A 867 5.76 0.59 16.59
CA GLU A 867 5.80 2.01 16.95
C GLU A 867 7.21 2.50 17.28
N LEU A 868 8.21 1.60 17.36
CA LEU A 868 9.59 1.98 17.65
C LEU A 868 10.22 2.73 16.46
N ASN A 869 10.08 4.05 16.48
CA ASN A 869 10.72 4.97 15.54
C ASN A 869 11.81 5.78 16.24
N VAL A 870 12.94 5.98 15.56
CA VAL A 870 14.02 6.86 16.02
C VAL A 870 13.53 8.29 16.28
N ASP A 871 12.53 8.74 15.52
CA ASP A 871 11.94 10.07 15.68
C ASP A 871 11.09 10.22 16.96
N GLU A 872 10.81 9.12 17.68
CA GLU A 872 10.04 9.08 18.93
C GLU A 872 10.91 8.73 20.16
N LEU A 873 12.24 8.65 19.96
CA LEU A 873 13.19 8.41 21.04
C LEU A 873 13.34 9.63 21.96
N THR A 874 13.72 9.39 23.22
CA THR A 874 14.07 10.47 24.15
C THR A 874 15.30 11.24 23.66
N ASP A 875 15.46 12.50 24.07
CA ASP A 875 16.59 13.37 23.65
C ASP A 875 17.97 12.68 23.77
N ASP A 876 18.23 11.99 24.89
CA ASP A 876 19.48 11.24 25.13
C ASP A 876 19.73 10.12 24.08
N TRP A 877 18.67 9.46 23.62
CA TRP A 877 18.74 8.40 22.63
C TRP A 877 18.92 8.95 21.22
N ILE A 878 18.37 10.14 20.93
CA ILE A 878 18.56 10.84 19.65
C ILE A 878 20.02 11.23 19.47
N GLU A 879 20.68 11.81 20.48
CA GLU A 879 22.10 12.15 20.39
C GLU A 879 22.96 10.90 20.14
N THR A 880 22.66 9.80 20.84
CA THR A 880 23.44 8.57 20.70
C THR A 880 23.23 7.91 19.33
N TRP A 881 21.99 7.94 18.84
CA TRP A 881 21.65 7.54 17.47
C TRP A 881 22.42 8.36 16.43
N GLN A 882 22.43 9.69 16.54
CA GLN A 882 23.13 10.57 15.60
C GLN A 882 24.63 10.31 15.57
N ALA A 883 25.25 10.08 16.73
CA ALA A 883 26.66 9.71 16.83
C ALA A 883 26.94 8.35 16.15
N PHE A 884 26.07 7.35 16.36
CA PHE A 884 26.16 6.05 15.71
C PHE A 884 26.05 6.17 14.19
N TYR A 885 25.03 6.88 13.70
CA TYR A 885 24.81 7.12 12.28
C TYR A 885 26.01 7.80 11.62
N THR A 886 26.54 8.86 12.23
CA THR A 886 27.72 9.60 11.73
C THR A 886 28.93 8.67 11.62
N THR A 887 29.19 7.88 12.65
CA THR A 887 30.31 6.91 12.65
C THR A 887 30.17 5.88 11.54
N LEU A 888 28.96 5.33 11.32
CA LEU A 888 28.72 4.36 10.26
C LEU A 888 28.86 5.00 8.88
N ALA A 889 28.33 6.21 8.68
CA ALA A 889 28.46 6.96 7.43
C ALA A 889 29.93 7.23 7.08
N GLU A 890 30.75 7.61 8.06
CA GLU A 890 32.19 7.77 7.88
C GLU A 890 32.86 6.46 7.45
N LYS A 891 32.58 5.34 8.15
CA LYS A 891 33.12 4.02 7.78
C LYS A 891 32.77 3.63 6.35
N VAL A 892 31.51 3.77 5.95
CA VAL A 892 31.02 3.45 4.60
C VAL A 892 31.65 4.39 3.56
N SER A 893 31.83 5.67 3.87
CA SER A 893 32.48 6.63 2.97
C SER A 893 33.98 6.34 2.78
N SER A 894 34.64 5.81 3.82
CA SER A 894 36.08 5.54 3.83
C SER A 894 36.49 4.28 3.06
N LEU A 895 35.53 3.40 2.72
CA LEU A 895 35.77 2.23 1.88
C LEU A 895 36.20 2.67 0.47
N ARG A 896 37.44 2.32 0.10
CA ARG A 896 38.04 2.63 -1.20
C ARG A 896 37.44 1.81 -2.34
#